data_AF-A0A939R094-F1
#
_entry.id   AF-A0A939R094-F1
#
_cell.length_a   1.000
_cell.length_b   1.000
_cell.length_c   1.000
_cell.angle_alpha   90.00
_cell.angle_beta   90.00
_cell.angle_gamma   90.00
#
_symmetry.space_group_name_H-M   'P 1'
#
loop_
_entity.id
_entity.type
_entity.pdbx_description
1 polymer ?
#
loop_
_entity_poly.entity_id
_entity_poly.type
_entity_poly.pdbx_seq_one_letter_code
_entity_poly.pdbx_strand_id
1 'polypeptide(L)'
;MTIQATAGSETQVTGGGTGNFRDITMLSDGGWLFTYNSGYDIYQQRFGADGAAISGAQLVNATTQSSQDEPSVAMLDDGGWIVTWMSMHLNTPDVFQQRFASDGTPVGGEVLVNTRTVNNQQFSTVAGLADGGWIVTWSDFGQDGAGYGIYQQRFDLNGVAVGSETRVNTATGANELLQHVAGLRSGGWVVVWFSDNQDGGGYGVYLQRFSADGSPVGVEELVNKIETGDQYMPRVTALVGGGFLVTWQSNGQDGSGLGVYMRRFGADGSFLGLEERVNTTVAGAQEYPDVAGLADGGWVVVWQSQDASGADIYLQRYAADGTAIGGETLVNDAVATTTPHPKVTALANGGWVVSWKSLSGLVTRWYAPDIDGTAADDTISGTVLGELMRGLAGDDVYQVNSIYDVVEEDANDGTDTVRASVSFTLGDNVEHLVLTGSANIDATGNDLDNRLTGNTGDNLLRGMAGDDTLDGQAGADTMEGGTGNDTYYVDDVGDIVRETASAGTDTVRAALSYALSAHVENLVLTGTANIDATGNGLANRLTGNSGDNVLNGAAGADTMIGGAGDDTYYVDNAGDVVTERSGGGHDTVDASVSHTLAAYVEDLVLIGSASINGTGNGLANMIVGNAGNNVLNGGGGADTMLGRTGNDTYYVDNAGDIVVEAANAGTDTVRASRSYTLGSNVENLVLTGTGNLSGTGNSLANVITGNTGNNTLSGGSGNDTLRGSNGNDSLLGGTGNDRLEGGSGNDRLTGGAGSDKLYGGTGADRFVFTSLSDSTVASSGRDTIYDFSRSQGDRIDLSALDASTKSSGNQAFTFIGEKTAFTGKAGELRYINSGGDTYVYGDVNGDRKSDFAIKIDANIDLVKGDFIL
;
A
#
# COMPACT_ATOMS: atom_id res chain seq x y z
N MET A 1 22.93 22.17 -8.34
CA MET A 1 24.29 21.98 -8.94
C MET A 1 24.55 20.50 -9.16
N THR A 2 25.40 20.07 -10.11
CA THR A 2 25.75 18.64 -10.24
C THR A 2 27.07 18.35 -9.53
N ILE A 3 27.05 17.41 -8.59
CA ILE A 3 28.21 17.04 -7.76
C ILE A 3 28.40 15.52 -7.88
N GLN A 4 29.62 15.09 -8.19
CA GLN A 4 29.93 13.67 -8.39
C GLN A 4 31.16 13.28 -7.56
N ALA A 5 31.06 12.22 -6.77
CA ALA A 5 32.23 11.61 -6.16
C ALA A 5 33.09 10.93 -7.22
N THR A 6 34.37 10.80 -6.92
CA THR A 6 35.33 10.04 -7.72
C THR A 6 36.02 9.09 -6.75
N ALA A 7 36.08 7.79 -7.03
CA ALA A 7 36.75 6.83 -6.18
C ALA A 7 37.79 6.02 -6.96
N GLY A 8 38.83 5.56 -6.26
CA GLY A 8 39.97 4.89 -6.84
C GLY A 8 39.78 3.39 -7.01
N SER A 9 40.21 2.86 -8.16
CA SER A 9 40.51 1.43 -8.29
C SER A 9 41.70 1.03 -7.41
N GLU A 10 41.79 -0.25 -7.04
CA GLU A 10 43.00 -0.81 -6.42
C GLU A 10 44.25 -0.46 -7.24
N THR A 11 45.23 0.16 -6.58
CA THR A 11 46.48 0.59 -7.21
C THR A 11 47.65 -0.20 -6.64
N GLN A 12 48.43 -0.82 -7.52
CA GLN A 12 49.61 -1.60 -7.14
C GLN A 12 50.79 -0.69 -6.83
N VAL A 13 51.46 -0.94 -5.71
CA VAL A 13 52.73 -0.30 -5.37
C VAL A 13 53.83 -0.93 -6.22
N THR A 14 54.55 -0.11 -6.98
CA THR A 14 55.61 -0.60 -7.88
C THR A 14 56.82 -1.07 -7.09
N GLY A 15 57.44 -2.19 -7.49
CA GLY A 15 58.71 -2.65 -6.90
C GLY A 15 58.63 -3.82 -5.91
N GLY A 16 57.52 -4.57 -5.91
CA GLY A 16 57.49 -5.95 -5.38
C GLY A 16 57.89 -6.07 -3.92
N GLY A 17 57.24 -5.33 -3.02
CA GLY A 17 57.43 -5.48 -1.58
C GLY A 17 57.00 -6.88 -1.12
N THR A 18 57.96 -7.76 -0.85
CA THR A 18 57.70 -9.03 -0.15
C THR A 18 57.64 -8.86 1.36
N GLY A 19 57.95 -7.66 1.86
CA GLY A 19 58.00 -7.33 3.29
C GLY A 19 56.65 -7.43 3.99
N ASN A 20 56.71 -7.60 5.31
CA ASN A 20 55.52 -7.67 6.17
C ASN A 20 55.24 -6.32 6.84
N PHE A 21 56.20 -5.39 6.84
CA PHE A 21 56.10 -4.13 7.55
C PHE A 21 55.93 -2.96 6.58
N ARG A 22 55.01 -2.06 6.92
CA ARG A 22 54.62 -0.92 6.10
C ARG A 22 53.97 0.15 6.95
N ASP A 23 54.03 1.37 6.45
CA ASP A 23 53.35 2.51 7.04
C ASP A 23 52.98 3.53 5.96
N ILE A 24 51.94 4.31 6.22
CA ILE A 24 51.38 5.26 5.26
C ILE A 24 51.11 6.60 5.93
N THR A 25 51.40 7.70 5.25
CA THR A 25 51.09 9.04 5.73
C THR A 25 50.63 9.95 4.59
N MET A 26 49.83 10.96 4.91
CA MET A 26 49.44 12.02 3.97
C MET A 26 50.64 12.91 3.62
N LEU A 27 50.56 13.60 2.49
CA LEU A 27 51.51 14.65 2.12
C LEU A 27 50.81 16.02 2.04
N SER A 28 51.59 17.09 2.20
CA SER A 28 51.09 18.49 2.16
C SER A 28 50.44 18.88 0.83
N ASP A 29 50.75 18.17 -0.24
CA ASP A 29 50.20 18.41 -1.57
C ASP A 29 48.87 17.67 -1.82
N GLY A 30 48.32 17.01 -0.79
CA GLY A 30 47.11 16.20 -0.86
C GLY A 30 47.34 14.77 -1.36
N GLY A 31 48.57 14.41 -1.73
CA GLY A 31 48.95 13.04 -2.03
C GLY A 31 49.21 12.22 -0.76
N TRP A 32 49.79 11.03 -0.95
CA TRP A 32 50.24 10.18 0.16
C TRP A 32 51.58 9.52 -0.13
N LEU A 33 52.24 9.13 0.94
CA LEU A 33 53.50 8.43 0.92
C LEU A 33 53.33 7.07 1.59
N PHE A 34 53.77 6.04 0.88
CA PHE A 34 53.75 4.67 1.36
C PHE A 34 55.19 4.19 1.57
N THR A 35 55.49 3.70 2.77
CA THR A 35 56.82 3.18 3.14
C THR A 35 56.74 1.70 3.46
N TYR A 36 57.71 0.92 3.02
CA TYR A 36 57.69 -0.54 3.16
C TYR A 36 59.09 -1.13 3.11
N ASN A 37 59.26 -2.31 3.72
CA ASN A 37 60.49 -3.07 3.61
C ASN A 37 60.44 -4.03 2.39
N SER A 38 61.58 -4.20 1.71
CA SER A 38 61.75 -5.20 0.67
C SER A 38 63.20 -5.70 0.64
N GLY A 39 63.42 -6.99 0.87
CA GLY A 39 64.76 -7.54 1.05
C GLY A 39 65.42 -6.99 2.32
N TYR A 40 66.56 -6.31 2.17
CA TYR A 40 67.31 -5.67 3.26
C TYR A 40 67.13 -4.15 3.31
N ASP A 41 66.13 -3.64 2.59
CA ASP A 41 66.01 -2.22 2.30
C ASP A 41 64.62 -1.69 2.67
N ILE A 42 64.58 -0.40 3.01
CA ILE A 42 63.38 0.39 3.20
C ILE A 42 63.16 1.22 1.93
N TYR A 43 61.96 1.12 1.37
CA TYR A 43 61.53 1.89 0.22
C TYR A 43 60.39 2.82 0.60
N GLN A 44 60.25 3.90 -0.17
CA GLN A 44 59.10 4.79 -0.14
C GLN A 44 58.58 5.01 -1.55
N GLN A 45 57.27 5.16 -1.72
CA GLN A 45 56.64 5.53 -2.98
C GLN A 45 55.58 6.60 -2.75
N ARG A 46 55.60 7.64 -3.58
CA ARG A 46 54.67 8.76 -3.53
C ARG A 46 53.56 8.63 -4.56
N PHE A 47 52.35 8.95 -4.12
CA PHE A 47 51.13 8.95 -4.92
C PHE A 47 50.49 10.34 -4.87
N GLY A 48 49.86 10.74 -5.97
CA GLY A 48 49.11 11.98 -6.07
C GLY A 48 47.74 11.86 -5.41
N ALA A 49 47.06 12.99 -5.27
CA ALA A 49 45.71 13.04 -4.71
C ALA A 49 44.67 12.22 -5.50
N ASP A 50 44.95 11.92 -6.77
CA ASP A 50 44.16 11.08 -7.68
C ASP A 50 44.48 9.58 -7.58
N GLY A 51 45.44 9.21 -6.72
CA GLY A 51 45.96 7.86 -6.57
C GLY A 51 46.93 7.39 -7.64
N ALA A 52 47.29 8.24 -8.59
CA ALA A 52 48.35 7.91 -9.53
C ALA A 52 49.72 7.93 -8.83
N ALA A 53 50.55 6.92 -9.07
CA ALA A 53 51.94 6.93 -8.64
C ALA A 53 52.69 8.10 -9.30
N ILE A 54 53.22 9.04 -8.50
CA ILE A 54 53.98 10.20 -9.00
C ILE A 54 55.41 9.79 -9.38
N SER A 55 55.96 8.80 -8.66
CA SER A 55 57.29 8.24 -8.90
C SER A 55 57.30 6.72 -8.72
N GLY A 56 58.34 6.06 -9.21
CA GLY A 56 58.66 4.71 -8.78
C GLY A 56 59.17 4.67 -7.33
N ALA A 57 59.38 3.47 -6.81
CA ALA A 57 59.96 3.25 -5.48
C ALA A 57 61.34 3.92 -5.34
N GLN A 58 61.51 4.68 -4.26
CA GLN A 58 62.75 5.34 -3.86
C GLN A 58 63.33 4.63 -2.63
N LEU A 59 64.64 4.36 -2.64
CA LEU A 59 65.35 3.80 -1.49
C LEU A 59 65.47 4.85 -0.37
N VAL A 60 65.16 4.45 0.86
CA VAL A 60 65.22 5.32 2.06
C VAL A 60 66.55 5.18 2.78
N ASN A 61 66.97 3.94 3.05
CA ASN A 61 68.22 3.64 3.76
C ASN A 61 69.42 3.66 2.80
N ALA A 62 70.53 4.26 3.21
CA ALA A 62 71.83 4.16 2.57
C ALA A 62 72.53 2.83 2.87
N THR A 63 72.20 2.20 4.00
CA THR A 63 72.84 0.95 4.46
C THR A 63 72.05 -0.29 4.04
N THR A 64 72.54 -1.05 3.05
CA THR A 64 71.78 -2.14 2.39
C THR A 64 72.34 -3.56 2.67
N GLN A 65 73.21 -3.73 3.67
CA GLN A 65 73.98 -4.97 3.90
C GLN A 65 73.42 -5.88 5.01
N SER A 66 72.38 -5.45 5.73
CA SER A 66 71.77 -6.15 6.86
C SER A 66 70.27 -5.86 6.91
N SER A 67 69.48 -6.69 7.61
CA SER A 67 68.02 -6.48 7.73
C SER A 67 67.69 -5.06 8.18
N GLN A 68 66.73 -4.47 7.48
CA GLN A 68 66.09 -3.21 7.80
C GLN A 68 64.59 -3.48 7.79
N ASP A 69 63.91 -3.30 8.92
CA ASP A 69 62.51 -3.68 9.08
C ASP A 69 61.74 -2.59 9.84
N GLU A 70 60.41 -2.73 9.89
CA GLU A 70 59.53 -1.87 10.69
C GLU A 70 59.63 -0.37 10.34
N PRO A 71 59.50 0.02 9.06
CA PRO A 71 59.44 1.42 8.72
C PRO A 71 58.19 2.07 9.33
N SER A 72 58.37 3.28 9.85
CA SER A 72 57.28 4.19 10.23
C SER A 72 57.54 5.57 9.64
N VAL A 73 56.47 6.28 9.30
CA VAL A 73 56.58 7.55 8.56
C VAL A 73 55.62 8.60 9.09
N ALA A 74 56.12 9.84 9.20
CA ALA A 74 55.30 10.97 9.58
C ALA A 74 55.59 12.19 8.70
N MET A 75 54.52 12.86 8.29
CA MET A 75 54.58 14.18 7.67
C MET A 75 54.99 15.25 8.70
N LEU A 76 55.73 16.25 8.26
CA LEU A 76 56.15 17.41 9.04
C LEU A 76 55.45 18.70 8.54
N ASP A 77 55.34 19.71 9.41
CA ASP A 77 54.66 20.97 9.12
C ASP A 77 55.30 21.79 7.98
N ASP A 78 56.57 21.54 7.66
CA ASP A 78 57.27 22.17 6.53
C ASP A 78 56.98 21.49 5.17
N GLY A 79 56.11 20.48 5.18
CA GLY A 79 55.73 19.68 4.02
C GLY A 79 56.70 18.55 3.68
N GLY A 80 57.82 18.43 4.41
CA GLY A 80 58.71 17.26 4.37
C GLY A 80 58.15 16.09 5.18
N TRP A 81 58.94 15.03 5.30
CA TRP A 81 58.58 13.87 6.11
C TRP A 81 59.82 13.22 6.72
N ILE A 82 59.59 12.41 7.75
CA ILE A 82 60.60 11.61 8.43
C ILE A 82 60.22 10.13 8.32
N VAL A 83 61.21 9.29 7.98
CA VAL A 83 61.07 7.83 8.02
C VAL A 83 61.98 7.30 9.10
N THR A 84 61.47 6.44 9.97
CA THR A 84 62.23 5.69 10.98
C THR A 84 62.16 4.20 10.70
N TRP A 85 63.17 3.44 11.05
CA TRP A 85 63.16 1.98 10.89
C TRP A 85 64.14 1.30 11.87
N MET A 86 63.97 0.00 12.07
CA MET A 86 64.89 -0.85 12.81
C MET A 86 66.01 -1.35 11.89
N SER A 87 67.27 -1.22 12.30
CA SER A 87 68.45 -1.67 11.58
C SER A 87 69.23 -2.73 12.35
N MET A 88 69.63 -3.80 11.66
CA MET A 88 70.58 -4.80 12.16
C MET A 88 72.06 -4.41 11.93
N HIS A 89 72.33 -3.18 11.49
CA HIS A 89 73.65 -2.74 11.01
C HIS A 89 74.78 -2.92 12.06
N LEU A 90 74.47 -2.80 13.35
CA LEU A 90 75.45 -2.92 14.44
C LEU A 90 75.49 -4.32 15.09
N ASN A 91 74.91 -5.32 14.44
CA ASN A 91 74.69 -6.70 14.92
C ASN A 91 73.65 -6.84 16.05
N THR A 92 73.18 -5.72 16.59
CA THR A 92 72.00 -5.60 17.45
C THR A 92 70.97 -4.70 16.75
N PRO A 93 69.67 -4.93 16.95
CA PRO A 93 68.63 -4.03 16.44
C PRO A 93 68.77 -2.63 17.06
N ASP A 94 68.92 -1.61 16.21
CA ASP A 94 69.01 -0.19 16.57
C ASP A 94 68.03 0.63 15.72
N VAL A 95 67.60 1.80 16.20
CA VAL A 95 66.61 2.64 15.50
C VAL A 95 67.31 3.74 14.71
N PHE A 96 67.02 3.82 13.42
CA PHE A 96 67.54 4.84 12.52
C PHE A 96 66.42 5.72 11.98
N GLN A 97 66.79 6.91 11.52
CA GLN A 97 65.90 7.86 10.86
C GLN A 97 66.55 8.54 9.65
N GLN A 98 65.73 8.94 8.68
CA GLN A 98 66.09 9.77 7.54
C GLN A 98 64.98 10.79 7.26
N ARG A 99 65.35 12.08 7.21
CA ARG A 99 64.44 13.16 6.83
C ARG A 99 64.47 13.39 5.33
N PHE A 100 63.33 13.78 4.78
CA PHE A 100 63.15 14.18 3.40
C PHE A 100 62.49 15.55 3.32
N ALA A 101 62.88 16.34 2.32
CA ALA A 101 62.19 17.57 1.95
C ALA A 101 60.89 17.23 1.21
N SER A 102 60.02 18.22 0.99
CA SER A 102 58.71 18.04 0.33
C SER A 102 58.78 17.53 -1.12
N ASP A 103 59.93 17.63 -1.77
CA ASP A 103 60.21 17.07 -3.10
C ASP A 103 60.75 15.63 -3.06
N GLY A 104 60.93 15.05 -1.88
CA GLY A 104 61.47 13.70 -1.66
C GLY A 104 62.99 13.62 -1.68
N THR A 105 63.70 14.74 -1.68
CA THR A 105 65.16 14.74 -1.54
C THR A 105 65.57 14.47 -0.07
N PRO A 106 66.53 13.56 0.20
CA PRO A 106 67.03 13.36 1.56
C PRO A 106 67.68 14.63 2.13
N VAL A 107 67.32 15.00 3.35
CA VAL A 107 67.90 16.12 4.10
C VAL A 107 68.88 15.56 5.13
N GLY A 108 70.18 15.83 4.94
CA GLY A 108 71.23 15.25 5.78
C GLY A 108 71.51 13.78 5.42
N GLY A 109 72.06 13.02 6.37
CA GLY A 109 72.26 11.57 6.24
C GLY A 109 71.49 10.80 7.31
N GLU A 110 71.62 9.47 7.30
CA GLU A 110 71.00 8.60 8.30
C GLU A 110 71.48 8.96 9.71
N VAL A 111 70.54 9.05 10.66
CA VAL A 111 70.82 9.36 12.06
C VAL A 111 70.39 8.18 12.93
N LEU A 112 71.30 7.71 13.80
CA LEU A 112 70.97 6.78 14.87
C LEU A 112 70.14 7.53 15.93
N VAL A 113 68.94 7.02 16.24
CA VAL A 113 67.98 7.66 17.13
C VAL A 113 68.29 7.37 18.59
N ASN A 114 68.46 6.09 18.93
CA ASN A 114 68.73 5.64 20.30
C ASN A 114 70.19 5.92 20.68
N THR A 115 70.40 6.39 21.91
CA THR A 115 71.75 6.61 22.45
C THR A 115 72.34 5.35 23.07
N ARG A 116 71.48 4.45 23.55
CA ARG A 116 71.84 3.14 24.07
C ARG A 116 71.70 2.09 22.98
N THR A 117 72.81 1.44 22.61
CA THR A 117 72.88 0.38 21.58
C THR A 117 73.11 -1.02 22.18
N VAL A 118 72.75 -1.21 23.45
CA VAL A 118 72.94 -2.49 24.15
C VAL A 118 71.63 -3.26 24.05
N ASN A 119 71.68 -4.53 23.64
CA ASN A 119 70.52 -5.38 23.36
C ASN A 119 69.67 -4.84 22.20
N ASN A 120 68.35 -5.04 22.24
CA ASN A 120 67.46 -4.81 21.10
C ASN A 120 66.67 -3.52 21.28
N GLN A 121 66.71 -2.65 20.28
CA GLN A 121 65.83 -1.50 20.10
C GLN A 121 64.98 -1.71 18.85
N GLN A 122 63.65 -1.81 19.00
CA GLN A 122 62.75 -2.31 17.95
C GLN A 122 61.41 -1.57 17.94
N PHE A 123 60.59 -1.83 16.90
CA PHE A 123 59.22 -1.35 16.73
C PHE A 123 59.10 0.17 16.71
N SER A 124 60.01 0.87 16.05
CA SER A 124 60.01 2.33 16.06
C SER A 124 58.73 2.91 15.45
N THR A 125 58.14 3.90 16.13
CA THR A 125 57.05 4.71 15.55
C THR A 125 57.38 6.19 15.69
N VAL A 126 56.91 6.99 14.73
CA VAL A 126 57.22 8.41 14.64
C VAL A 126 55.95 9.24 14.47
N ALA A 127 55.91 10.42 15.09
CA ALA A 127 54.87 11.42 14.85
C ALA A 127 55.47 12.82 14.69
N GLY A 128 54.94 13.59 13.74
CA GLY A 128 55.18 15.03 13.65
C GLY A 128 54.54 15.76 14.82
N LEU A 129 55.18 16.84 15.26
CA LEU A 129 54.71 17.70 16.35
C LEU A 129 54.35 19.09 15.80
N ALA A 130 53.42 19.78 16.47
CA ALA A 130 52.88 21.07 16.02
C ALA A 130 53.89 22.24 16.05
N ASP A 131 55.10 22.01 16.54
CA ASP A 131 56.22 22.97 16.48
C ASP A 131 57.15 22.71 15.28
N GLY A 132 56.76 21.80 14.37
CA GLY A 132 57.55 21.33 13.24
C GLY A 132 58.60 20.28 13.60
N GLY A 133 58.79 19.93 14.87
CA GLY A 133 59.64 18.83 15.29
C GLY A 133 58.98 17.46 15.09
N TRP A 134 59.62 16.41 15.59
CA TRP A 134 59.04 15.07 15.64
C TRP A 134 59.48 14.31 16.89
N ILE A 135 58.70 13.29 17.25
CA ILE A 135 58.97 12.37 18.35
C ILE A 135 59.14 10.97 17.78
N VAL A 136 60.22 10.28 18.16
CA VAL A 136 60.43 8.87 17.84
C VAL A 136 60.31 8.07 19.13
N THR A 137 59.55 6.97 19.08
CA THR A 137 59.42 6.03 20.19
C THR A 137 59.85 4.63 19.77
N TRP A 138 60.39 3.82 20.68
CA TRP A 138 60.81 2.44 20.43
C TRP A 138 60.71 1.58 21.69
N SER A 139 60.67 0.26 21.51
CA SER A 139 60.80 -0.73 22.58
C SER A 139 62.29 -1.06 22.78
N ASP A 140 62.80 -0.99 24.00
CA ASP A 140 64.19 -1.33 24.36
C ASP A 140 64.24 -2.52 25.33
N PHE A 141 65.08 -3.52 25.03
CA PHE A 141 65.31 -4.66 25.91
C PHE A 141 66.34 -4.37 27.03
N GLY A 142 65.86 -4.34 28.27
CA GLY A 142 66.66 -4.39 29.49
C GLY A 142 67.31 -3.07 29.92
N GLN A 143 66.88 -1.91 29.39
CA GLN A 143 67.31 -0.60 29.89
C GLN A 143 66.64 -0.21 31.21
N ASP A 144 65.44 -0.71 31.48
CA ASP A 144 64.63 -0.43 32.66
C ASP A 144 64.89 -1.38 33.85
N GLY A 145 65.59 -2.49 33.59
CA GLY A 145 66.00 -3.49 34.58
C GLY A 145 65.41 -4.89 34.36
N ALA A 146 64.36 -5.04 33.55
CA ALA A 146 63.76 -6.33 33.19
C ALA A 146 62.84 -6.21 31.96
N GLY A 147 62.94 -7.13 31.01
CA GLY A 147 62.03 -7.17 29.87
C GLY A 147 62.26 -6.05 28.85
N TYR A 148 61.20 -5.69 28.12
CA TYR A 148 61.18 -4.54 27.22
C TYR A 148 60.48 -3.35 27.89
N GLY A 149 61.07 -2.16 27.81
CA GLY A 149 60.44 -0.89 28.17
C GLY A 149 60.29 0.04 26.97
N ILE A 150 59.44 1.06 27.09
CA ILE A 150 59.17 2.02 26.02
C ILE A 150 60.00 3.29 26.22
N TYR A 151 60.72 3.71 25.18
CA TYR A 151 61.60 4.88 25.19
C TYR A 151 61.23 5.85 24.08
N GLN A 152 61.63 7.11 24.26
CA GLN A 152 61.38 8.18 23.30
C GLN A 152 62.55 9.17 23.20
N GLN A 153 62.68 9.77 22.02
CA GLN A 153 63.59 10.89 21.74
C GLN A 153 62.91 11.91 20.83
N ARG A 154 62.85 13.17 21.30
CA ARG A 154 62.34 14.30 20.52
C ARG A 154 63.43 14.92 19.67
N PHE A 155 63.06 15.38 18.48
CA PHE A 155 63.91 16.15 17.58
C PHE A 155 63.23 17.47 17.22
N ASP A 156 64.03 18.52 17.04
CA ASP A 156 63.56 19.78 16.46
C ASP A 156 63.40 19.67 14.93
N LEU A 157 62.85 20.71 14.30
CA LEU A 157 62.67 20.76 12.84
C LEU A 157 64.00 20.59 12.06
N ASN A 158 65.17 20.79 12.67
CA ASN A 158 66.47 20.59 12.01
C ASN A 158 67.03 19.17 12.20
N GLY A 159 66.31 18.29 12.92
CA GLY A 159 66.76 16.95 13.26
C GLY A 159 67.77 16.90 14.41
N VAL A 160 67.84 17.95 15.23
CA VAL A 160 68.66 17.97 16.43
C VAL A 160 67.85 17.43 17.61
N ALA A 161 68.44 16.48 18.36
CA ALA A 161 67.81 15.93 19.56
C ALA A 161 67.54 17.02 20.60
N VAL A 162 66.30 17.09 21.08
CA VAL A 162 65.84 18.00 22.14
C VAL A 162 65.75 17.23 23.44
N GLY A 163 66.64 17.55 24.39
CA GLY A 163 66.74 16.84 25.66
C GLY A 163 67.39 15.46 25.52
N SER A 164 67.33 14.66 26.58
CA SER A 164 67.83 13.29 26.58
C SER A 164 66.73 12.29 26.27
N GLU A 165 67.14 11.13 25.76
CA GLU A 165 66.33 9.92 25.70
C GLU A 165 65.66 9.66 27.05
N THR A 166 64.35 9.40 27.02
CA THR A 166 63.52 9.30 28.23
C THR A 166 62.61 8.06 28.14
N ARG A 167 62.46 7.35 29.27
CA ARG A 167 61.50 6.23 29.36
C ARG A 167 60.07 6.76 29.44
N VAL A 168 59.16 6.14 28.69
CA VAL A 168 57.74 6.48 28.63
C VAL A 168 56.96 5.80 29.73
N ASN A 169 57.12 4.48 29.89
CA ASN A 169 56.41 3.70 30.89
C ASN A 169 56.97 3.89 32.30
N THR A 170 56.09 3.76 33.29
CA THR A 170 56.42 3.81 34.72
C THR A 170 56.64 2.42 35.32
N ALA A 171 55.92 1.40 34.82
CA ALA A 171 56.15 -0.01 35.16
C ALA A 171 57.54 -0.47 34.68
N THR A 172 58.15 -1.44 35.37
CA THR A 172 59.53 -1.92 35.07
C THR A 172 59.70 -3.42 35.31
N GLY A 173 58.57 -4.14 35.44
CA GLY A 173 58.54 -5.57 35.78
C GLY A 173 57.70 -6.41 34.82
N ALA A 174 57.15 -5.76 33.79
CA ALA A 174 56.36 -6.34 32.72
C ALA A 174 57.16 -6.26 31.41
N ASN A 175 56.64 -6.84 30.33
CA ASN A 175 57.09 -6.51 28.99
C ASN A 175 56.14 -5.49 28.40
N GLU A 176 56.64 -4.29 28.12
CA GLU A 176 55.91 -3.25 27.38
C GLU A 176 56.37 -3.24 25.91
N LEU A 177 55.44 -3.44 24.97
CA LEU A 177 55.77 -3.68 23.55
C LEU A 177 54.78 -3.02 22.58
N LEU A 178 55.24 -2.88 21.32
CA LEU A 178 54.48 -2.42 20.13
C LEU A 178 53.75 -1.10 20.37
N GLN A 179 54.50 -0.08 20.78
CA GLN A 179 53.97 1.25 21.03
C GLN A 179 53.59 2.00 19.75
N HIS A 180 52.62 2.91 19.85
CA HIS A 180 52.25 3.85 18.81
C HIS A 180 52.16 5.26 19.38
N VAL A 181 52.53 6.27 18.59
CA VAL A 181 52.57 7.67 19.01
C VAL A 181 51.72 8.55 18.09
N ALA A 182 51.03 9.53 18.67
CA ALA A 182 50.35 10.59 17.92
C ALA A 182 50.70 11.96 18.49
N GLY A 183 51.06 12.89 17.59
CA GLY A 183 51.16 14.31 17.92
C GLY A 183 49.77 14.89 18.15
N LEU A 184 49.57 15.58 19.27
CA LEU A 184 48.29 16.18 19.64
C LEU A 184 48.23 17.62 19.15
N ARG A 185 47.03 18.08 18.77
CA ARG A 185 46.79 19.48 18.35
C ARG A 185 47.05 20.50 19.46
N SER A 186 47.10 20.07 20.72
CA SER A 186 47.53 20.89 21.86
C SER A 186 49.04 21.17 21.90
N GLY A 187 49.82 20.57 21.00
CA GLY A 187 51.27 20.67 20.90
C GLY A 187 52.04 19.58 21.65
N GLY A 188 51.36 18.79 22.49
CA GLY A 188 51.93 17.61 23.13
C GLY A 188 51.87 16.35 22.25
N TRP A 189 52.09 15.18 22.85
CA TRP A 189 51.89 13.88 22.19
C TRP A 189 51.36 12.84 23.18
N VAL A 190 50.80 11.76 22.64
CA VAL A 190 50.36 10.59 23.40
C VAL A 190 51.06 9.35 22.87
N VAL A 191 51.52 8.51 23.78
CA VAL A 191 52.09 7.20 23.47
C VAL A 191 51.18 6.13 24.06
N VAL A 192 50.84 5.12 23.26
CA VAL A 192 50.07 3.94 23.67
C VAL A 192 50.89 2.68 23.48
N TRP A 193 50.74 1.67 24.32
CA TRP A 193 51.42 0.37 24.23
C TRP A 193 50.60 -0.71 24.93
N PHE A 194 50.95 -1.98 24.75
CA PHE A 194 50.42 -3.04 25.61
C PHE A 194 51.47 -3.51 26.63
N SER A 195 51.01 -3.91 27.81
CA SER A 195 51.84 -4.25 28.96
C SER A 195 51.44 -5.60 29.54
N ASP A 196 52.42 -6.46 29.83
CA ASP A 196 52.23 -7.81 30.38
C ASP A 196 51.85 -7.80 31.87
N ASN A 197 50.65 -8.27 32.19
CA ASN A 197 50.13 -8.49 33.55
C ASN A 197 50.13 -7.27 34.47
N GLN A 198 50.16 -6.05 33.93
CA GLN A 198 50.09 -4.83 34.71
C GLN A 198 48.67 -4.57 35.27
N ASP A 199 47.64 -5.07 34.60
CA ASP A 199 46.23 -5.01 35.02
C ASP A 199 45.80 -6.23 35.86
N GLY A 200 46.64 -7.27 35.93
CA GLY A 200 46.39 -8.50 36.67
C GLY A 200 45.61 -9.57 35.89
N GLY A 201 45.35 -9.39 34.59
CA GLY A 201 44.52 -10.32 33.80
C GLY A 201 45.08 -10.76 32.44
N GLY A 202 46.24 -10.26 32.04
CA GLY A 202 46.92 -10.63 30.78
C GLY A 202 47.67 -9.43 30.22
N TYR A 203 47.69 -9.28 28.89
CA TYR A 203 48.14 -8.03 28.28
C TYR A 203 47.06 -6.96 28.31
N GLY A 204 47.33 -5.81 28.92
CA GLY A 204 46.45 -4.62 28.91
C GLY A 204 47.02 -3.48 28.07
N VAL A 205 46.16 -2.59 27.56
CA VAL A 205 46.56 -1.40 26.77
C VAL A 205 46.68 -0.19 27.69
N TYR A 206 47.82 0.48 27.65
CA TYR A 206 48.15 1.64 28.47
C TYR A 206 48.50 2.85 27.61
N LEU A 207 48.40 4.03 28.22
CA LEU A 207 48.83 5.28 27.62
C LEU A 207 49.57 6.19 28.60
N GLN A 208 50.40 7.07 28.04
CA GLN A 208 50.98 8.23 28.73
C GLN A 208 50.97 9.43 27.79
N ARG A 209 50.54 10.57 28.34
CA ARG A 209 50.54 11.86 27.62
C ARG A 209 51.75 12.68 28.01
N PHE A 210 52.21 13.51 27.09
CA PHE A 210 53.31 14.46 27.28
C PHE A 210 52.91 15.85 26.79
N SER A 211 53.37 16.88 27.49
CA SER A 211 53.24 18.27 27.05
C SER A 211 54.27 18.60 25.97
N ALA A 212 54.11 19.77 25.33
CA ALA A 212 54.98 20.22 24.24
C ALA A 212 56.47 20.38 24.63
N ASP A 213 56.81 20.40 25.92
CA ASP A 213 58.18 20.42 26.43
C ASP A 213 58.76 19.00 26.69
N GLY A 214 57.94 17.96 26.58
CA GLY A 214 58.29 16.57 26.89
C GLY A 214 58.06 16.16 28.34
N SER A 215 57.45 17.01 29.17
CA SER A 215 57.04 16.61 30.53
C SER A 215 55.81 15.69 30.49
N PRO A 216 55.74 14.62 31.31
CA PRO A 216 54.55 13.78 31.38
C PRO A 216 53.35 14.56 31.95
N VAL A 217 52.18 14.37 31.33
CA VAL A 217 50.90 14.97 31.73
C VAL A 217 50.03 13.87 32.32
N GLY A 218 49.69 14.00 33.60
CA GLY A 218 48.95 12.98 34.34
C GLY A 218 49.81 11.78 34.73
N VAL A 219 49.15 10.69 35.12
CA VAL A 219 49.78 9.40 35.38
C VAL A 219 49.60 8.50 34.15
N GLU A 220 50.28 7.36 34.15
CA GLU A 220 50.02 6.28 33.21
C GLU A 220 48.60 5.71 33.42
N GLU A 221 47.83 5.58 32.35
CA GLU A 221 46.41 5.23 32.40
C GLU A 221 46.10 3.95 31.59
N LEU A 222 45.26 3.07 32.16
CA LEU A 222 44.72 1.88 31.47
C LEU A 222 43.59 2.30 30.51
N VAL A 223 43.72 1.91 29.24
CA VAL A 223 42.80 2.27 28.15
C VAL A 223 41.61 1.33 28.07
N ASN A 224 41.83 0.01 28.08
CA ASN A 224 40.76 -0.97 28.13
C ASN A 224 40.13 -1.01 29.53
N LYS A 225 38.82 -1.23 29.60
CA LYS A 225 38.10 -1.43 30.88
C LYS A 225 37.91 -2.90 31.20
N ILE A 226 37.92 -3.75 30.18
CA ILE A 226 37.88 -5.20 30.36
C ILE A 226 39.31 -5.71 30.54
N GLU A 227 39.59 -6.22 31.73
CA GLU A 227 40.91 -6.72 32.15
C GLU A 227 41.04 -8.24 31.92
N THR A 228 39.99 -8.93 31.45
CA THR A 228 40.03 -10.38 31.18
C THR A 228 40.36 -10.67 29.74
N GLY A 229 41.33 -11.57 29.51
CA GLY A 229 41.83 -11.86 28.16
C GLY A 229 42.87 -10.81 27.74
N ASP A 230 43.53 -11.06 26.62
CA ASP A 230 44.63 -10.20 26.18
C ASP A 230 44.17 -9.13 25.19
N GLN A 231 44.65 -7.91 25.39
CA GLN A 231 44.49 -6.77 24.49
C GLN A 231 45.83 -6.41 23.83
N TYR A 232 45.83 -6.34 22.49
CA TYR A 232 47.04 -6.20 21.69
C TYR A 232 46.94 -5.07 20.66
N MET A 233 48.11 -4.70 20.12
CA MET A 233 48.27 -3.84 18.94
C MET A 233 47.52 -2.51 19.01
N PRO A 234 47.74 -1.70 20.05
CA PRO A 234 47.09 -0.42 20.13
C PRO A 234 47.57 0.53 19.04
N ARG A 235 46.64 1.30 18.48
CA ARG A 235 46.88 2.43 17.59
C ARG A 235 46.22 3.67 18.14
N VAL A 236 46.82 4.82 17.86
CA VAL A 236 46.31 6.10 18.33
C VAL A 236 46.36 7.14 17.22
N THR A 237 45.30 7.93 17.12
CA THR A 237 45.24 9.08 16.21
C THR A 237 44.69 10.31 16.92
N ALA A 238 45.16 11.50 16.54
CA ALA A 238 44.63 12.76 17.05
C ALA A 238 43.37 13.16 16.28
N LEU A 239 42.37 13.69 16.97
CA LEU A 239 41.11 14.13 16.38
C LEU A 239 41.11 15.65 16.14
N VAL A 240 40.33 16.11 15.16
CA VAL A 240 40.22 17.55 14.81
C VAL A 240 39.78 18.39 16.00
N GLY A 241 38.86 17.86 16.82
CA GLY A 241 38.39 18.49 18.06
C GLY A 241 39.42 18.60 19.19
N GLY A 242 40.67 18.16 18.97
CA GLY A 242 41.78 18.28 19.92
C GLY A 242 41.95 17.09 20.87
N GLY A 243 41.01 16.15 20.88
CA GLY A 243 41.11 14.86 21.55
C GLY A 243 41.93 13.82 20.77
N PHE A 244 41.84 12.57 21.17
CA PHE A 244 42.46 11.44 20.47
C PHE A 244 41.61 10.17 20.62
N LEU A 245 41.84 9.22 19.72
CA LEU A 245 41.15 7.93 19.67
C LEU A 245 42.18 6.81 19.76
N VAL A 246 41.93 5.82 20.59
CA VAL A 246 42.76 4.61 20.70
C VAL A 246 41.96 3.40 20.24
N THR A 247 42.53 2.59 19.36
CA THR A 247 41.95 1.32 18.89
C THR A 247 42.88 0.17 19.25
N TRP A 248 42.34 -1.02 19.55
CA TRP A 248 43.11 -2.23 19.84
C TRP A 248 42.30 -3.48 19.48
N GLN A 249 42.96 -4.64 19.46
CA GLN A 249 42.29 -5.94 19.36
C GLN A 249 42.21 -6.62 20.73
N SER A 250 41.11 -7.32 21.02
CA SER A 250 40.83 -7.93 22.32
C SER A 250 40.38 -9.39 22.18
N ASN A 251 40.94 -10.29 22.97
CA ASN A 251 40.70 -11.73 22.88
C ASN A 251 39.46 -12.17 23.69
N GLY A 252 38.45 -12.73 23.02
CA GLY A 252 37.27 -13.32 23.63
C GLY A 252 36.18 -12.32 24.05
N GLN A 253 36.41 -11.02 23.87
CA GLN A 253 35.50 -9.99 24.37
C GLN A 253 34.20 -9.89 23.55
N ASP A 254 34.23 -10.22 22.27
CA ASP A 254 33.05 -10.19 21.39
C ASP A 254 32.23 -11.50 21.42
N GLY A 255 32.62 -12.45 22.27
CA GLY A 255 32.03 -13.78 22.36
C GLY A 255 32.64 -14.82 21.41
N SER A 256 33.65 -14.43 20.63
CA SER A 256 34.34 -15.26 19.62
C SER A 256 35.87 -15.17 19.84
N GLY A 257 36.65 -15.13 18.76
CA GLY A 257 38.11 -14.96 18.78
C GLY A 257 38.55 -13.55 19.16
N LEU A 258 39.38 -12.92 18.34
CA LEU A 258 39.78 -11.52 18.51
C LEU A 258 38.70 -10.60 17.95
N GLY A 259 38.37 -9.54 18.68
CA GLY A 259 37.50 -8.43 18.25
C GLY A 259 38.25 -7.09 18.25
N VAL A 260 37.78 -6.11 17.49
CA VAL A 260 38.36 -4.76 17.42
C VAL A 260 37.55 -3.79 18.29
N TYR A 261 38.27 -3.04 19.13
CA TYR A 261 37.69 -2.12 20.10
C TYR A 261 38.33 -0.75 20.00
N MET A 262 37.59 0.25 20.47
CA MET A 262 38.05 1.63 20.50
C MET A 262 37.60 2.38 21.75
N ARG A 263 38.31 3.47 22.06
CA ARG A 263 37.95 4.41 23.13
C ARG A 263 38.39 5.83 22.82
N ARG A 264 37.49 6.77 23.11
CA ARG A 264 37.62 8.21 22.80
C ARG A 264 38.08 9.01 24.01
N PHE A 265 38.96 9.97 23.75
CA PHE A 265 39.54 10.85 24.75
C PHE A 265 39.37 12.31 24.33
N GLY A 266 38.99 13.16 25.29
CA GLY A 266 38.92 14.60 25.12
C GLY A 266 40.30 15.24 25.04
N ALA A 267 40.34 16.53 24.70
CA ALA A 267 41.60 17.29 24.64
C ALA A 267 42.34 17.34 25.99
N ASP A 268 41.59 17.25 27.09
CA ASP A 268 42.10 17.17 28.46
C ASP A 268 42.52 15.74 28.87
N GLY A 269 42.32 14.74 28.00
CA GLY A 269 42.58 13.32 28.23
C GLY A 269 41.48 12.59 29.00
N SER A 270 40.35 13.22 29.30
CA SER A 270 39.22 12.54 29.91
C SER A 270 38.53 11.58 28.93
N PHE A 271 37.96 10.49 29.45
CA PHE A 271 37.18 9.56 28.63
C PHE A 271 35.86 10.21 28.18
N LEU A 272 35.57 10.18 26.87
CA LEU A 272 34.34 10.75 26.31
C LEU A 272 33.21 9.73 26.13
N GLY A 273 33.41 8.48 26.60
CA GLY A 273 32.43 7.42 26.44
C GLY A 273 32.87 6.10 27.09
N LEU A 274 32.09 5.06 26.81
CA LEU A 274 32.47 3.69 27.14
C LEU A 274 33.49 3.16 26.12
N GLU A 275 33.99 1.97 26.40
CA GLU A 275 34.69 1.17 25.41
C GLU A 275 33.68 0.62 24.40
N GLU A 276 33.98 0.79 23.12
CA GLU A 276 33.06 0.51 22.00
C GLU A 276 33.67 -0.56 21.08
N ARG A 277 32.88 -1.56 20.67
CA ARG A 277 33.30 -2.54 19.67
C ARG A 277 33.14 -1.94 18.28
N VAL A 278 34.19 -2.01 17.47
CA VAL A 278 34.18 -1.51 16.10
C VAL A 278 33.50 -2.50 15.17
N ASN A 279 33.89 -3.77 15.26
CA ASN A 279 33.32 -4.80 14.40
C ASN A 279 31.89 -5.18 14.80
N THR A 280 31.00 -5.29 13.83
CA THR A 280 29.71 -5.97 13.93
C THR A 280 29.85 -7.46 13.66
N THR A 281 30.76 -7.85 12.76
CA THR A 281 31.05 -9.25 12.46
C THR A 281 31.89 -9.87 13.57
N VAL A 282 31.32 -10.86 14.27
CA VAL A 282 32.00 -11.58 15.37
C VAL A 282 32.58 -12.92 14.95
N ALA A 283 32.23 -13.44 13.78
CA ALA A 283 32.76 -14.72 13.33
C ALA A 283 34.25 -14.58 12.95
N GLY A 284 35.08 -15.54 13.38
CA GLY A 284 36.51 -15.51 13.09
C GLY A 284 37.31 -14.55 13.96
N ALA A 285 38.54 -14.23 13.54
CA ALA A 285 39.41 -13.29 14.24
C ALA A 285 39.45 -11.94 13.52
N GLN A 286 39.17 -10.87 14.25
CA GLN A 286 39.24 -9.48 13.81
C GLN A 286 40.51 -8.85 14.40
N GLU A 287 41.48 -8.51 13.56
CA GLU A 287 42.86 -8.27 13.98
C GLU A 287 43.51 -7.08 13.26
N TYR A 288 44.65 -6.63 13.79
CA TYR A 288 45.51 -5.57 13.26
C TYR A 288 44.75 -4.28 12.92
N PRO A 289 44.03 -3.69 13.89
CA PRO A 289 43.33 -2.44 13.65
C PRO A 289 44.30 -1.30 13.38
N ASP A 290 43.89 -0.38 12.52
CA ASP A 290 44.56 0.90 12.26
C ASP A 290 43.50 1.99 12.12
N VAL A 291 43.86 3.24 12.45
CA VAL A 291 42.87 4.31 12.61
C VAL A 291 43.40 5.66 12.14
N ALA A 292 42.56 6.40 11.43
CA ALA A 292 42.85 7.76 10.97
C ALA A 292 41.72 8.71 11.34
N GLY A 293 42.06 9.83 11.99
CA GLY A 293 41.15 10.96 12.19
C GLY A 293 41.00 11.75 10.89
N LEU A 294 39.75 11.99 10.49
CA LEU A 294 39.40 12.65 9.23
C LEU A 294 39.26 14.17 9.42
N ALA A 295 39.33 14.92 8.32
CA ALA A 295 39.27 16.39 8.35
C ALA A 295 37.91 16.95 8.79
N ASP A 296 36.84 16.18 8.59
CA ASP A 296 35.47 16.45 9.05
C ASP A 296 35.29 16.29 10.59
N GLY A 297 36.31 15.77 11.27
CA GLY A 297 36.30 15.48 12.71
C GLY A 297 35.87 14.07 13.08
N GLY A 298 35.38 13.29 12.12
CA GLY A 298 35.14 11.86 12.22
C GLY A 298 36.43 11.04 12.15
N TRP A 299 36.29 9.73 12.00
CA TRP A 299 37.41 8.81 11.84
C TRP A 299 37.01 7.56 11.06
N VAL A 300 38.03 6.89 10.53
CA VAL A 300 37.90 5.58 9.91
C VAL A 300 38.77 4.58 10.67
N VAL A 301 38.20 3.42 11.01
CA VAL A 301 38.93 2.28 11.56
C VAL A 301 38.98 1.20 10.49
N VAL A 302 40.16 0.64 10.25
CA VAL A 302 40.35 -0.50 9.34
C VAL A 302 40.91 -1.67 10.13
N TRP A 303 40.56 -2.90 9.74
CA TRP A 303 41.08 -4.11 10.36
C TRP A 303 41.03 -5.27 9.36
N GLN A 304 41.73 -6.36 9.68
CA GLN A 304 41.57 -7.61 8.93
C GLN A 304 40.54 -8.51 9.60
N SER A 305 39.71 -9.18 8.81
CA SER A 305 38.76 -10.20 9.24
C SER A 305 39.20 -11.54 8.68
N GLN A 306 39.49 -12.52 9.55
CA GLN A 306 39.82 -13.89 9.14
C GLN A 306 38.57 -14.76 9.08
N ASP A 307 38.32 -15.37 7.94
CA ASP A 307 37.27 -16.38 7.76
C ASP A 307 37.81 -17.70 7.16
N ALA A 308 36.92 -18.63 6.81
CA ALA A 308 37.31 -19.91 6.23
C ALA A 308 37.91 -19.81 4.82
N SER A 309 37.77 -18.65 4.16
CA SER A 309 38.19 -18.37 2.79
C SER A 309 39.49 -17.56 2.69
N GLY A 310 39.88 -16.85 3.76
CA GLY A 310 41.15 -16.14 3.89
C GLY A 310 41.05 -14.96 4.85
N ALA A 311 41.95 -13.97 4.72
CA ALA A 311 41.82 -12.70 5.42
C ALA A 311 41.40 -11.59 4.45
N ASP A 312 40.29 -10.96 4.78
CA ASP A 312 39.76 -9.77 4.10
C ASP A 312 39.99 -8.53 4.97
N ILE A 313 39.81 -7.36 4.38
CA ILE A 313 40.01 -6.08 5.04
C ILE A 313 38.67 -5.38 5.10
N TYR A 314 38.30 -4.98 6.30
CA TYR A 314 37.08 -4.24 6.55
C TYR A 314 37.42 -2.85 7.07
N LEU A 315 36.49 -1.93 6.84
CA LEU A 315 36.51 -0.62 7.45
C LEU A 315 35.15 -0.28 8.06
N GLN A 316 35.17 0.63 9.03
CA GLN A 316 33.99 1.28 9.58
C GLN A 316 34.31 2.77 9.71
N ARG A 317 33.40 3.61 9.21
CA ARG A 317 33.48 5.05 9.33
C ARG A 317 32.60 5.54 10.47
N TYR A 318 33.04 6.63 11.11
CA TYR A 318 32.34 7.28 12.20
C TYR A 318 32.30 8.79 12.00
N ALA A 319 31.17 9.39 12.36
CA ALA A 319 31.00 10.83 12.49
C ALA A 319 31.78 11.38 13.70
N ALA A 320 31.91 12.72 13.78
CA ALA A 320 32.67 13.39 14.84
C ALA A 320 32.11 13.13 16.26
N ASP A 321 30.81 12.83 16.37
CA ASP A 321 30.13 12.48 17.62
C ASP A 321 30.27 10.99 18.00
N GLY A 322 30.88 10.18 17.13
CA GLY A 322 31.07 8.73 17.28
C GLY A 322 29.94 7.86 16.78
N THR A 323 28.95 8.43 16.10
CA THR A 323 27.92 7.66 15.41
C THR A 323 28.55 6.94 14.21
N ALA A 324 28.30 5.63 14.06
CA ALA A 324 28.78 4.87 12.92
C ALA A 324 28.05 5.33 11.64
N ILE A 325 28.81 5.62 10.58
CA ILE A 325 28.28 5.99 9.26
C ILE A 325 28.31 4.73 8.39
N GLY A 326 27.13 4.27 7.96
CA GLY A 326 26.99 3.02 7.21
C GLY A 326 27.37 1.78 8.02
N GLY A 327 27.43 0.63 7.33
CA GLY A 327 27.88 -0.64 7.92
C GLY A 327 29.35 -0.94 7.66
N GLU A 328 29.80 -2.10 8.16
CA GLU A 328 31.14 -2.63 7.86
C GLU A 328 31.29 -2.80 6.34
N THR A 329 32.33 -2.16 5.78
CA THR A 329 32.56 -2.12 4.33
C THR A 329 33.79 -2.95 3.97
N LEU A 330 33.65 -3.85 2.99
CA LEU A 330 34.75 -4.65 2.45
C LEU A 330 35.67 -3.75 1.60
N VAL A 331 36.97 -3.78 1.88
CA VAL A 331 37.96 -2.90 1.25
C VAL A 331 38.62 -3.53 0.02
N ASN A 332 38.76 -4.85 -0.05
CA ASN A 332 39.49 -5.55 -1.11
C ASN A 332 38.53 -6.31 -2.03
N ASP A 333 38.78 -6.28 -3.34
CA ASP A 333 37.94 -6.99 -4.34
C ASP A 333 38.18 -8.51 -4.32
N ALA A 334 39.39 -8.92 -3.93
CA ALA A 334 39.81 -10.31 -3.85
C ALA A 334 40.53 -10.56 -2.53
N VAL A 335 40.40 -11.77 -1.99
CA VAL A 335 41.03 -12.21 -0.74
C VAL A 335 42.49 -11.76 -0.69
N ALA A 336 42.83 -10.97 0.33
CA ALA A 336 44.08 -10.24 0.36
C ALA A 336 45.28 -11.18 0.50
N THR A 337 45.49 -11.79 1.68
CA THR A 337 46.47 -12.86 1.98
C THR A 337 46.09 -13.51 3.32
N THR A 338 46.99 -14.27 3.97
CA THR A 338 46.82 -14.72 5.35
C THR A 338 47.25 -13.68 6.40
N THR A 339 47.94 -12.59 6.01
CA THR A 339 48.43 -11.54 6.93
C THR A 339 48.45 -10.15 6.24
N PRO A 340 47.28 -9.60 5.86
CA PRO A 340 47.18 -8.37 5.09
C PRO A 340 47.50 -7.07 5.84
N HIS A 341 47.61 -7.05 7.18
CA HIS A 341 47.86 -5.91 8.09
C HIS A 341 47.53 -4.54 7.48
N PRO A 342 46.25 -4.14 7.48
CA PRO A 342 45.85 -2.90 6.82
C PRO A 342 46.42 -1.68 7.54
N LYS A 343 46.65 -0.62 6.78
CA LYS A 343 47.12 0.69 7.25
C LYS A 343 46.30 1.80 6.63
N VAL A 344 45.93 2.81 7.41
CA VAL A 344 45.07 3.90 6.94
C VAL A 344 45.63 5.29 7.26
N THR A 345 45.49 6.22 6.33
CA THR A 345 45.77 7.64 6.57
C THR A 345 44.69 8.51 5.96
N ALA A 346 44.39 9.63 6.61
CA ALA A 346 43.46 10.63 6.10
C ALA A 346 44.12 11.51 5.05
N LEU A 347 43.37 11.94 4.04
CA LEU A 347 43.81 12.88 3.02
C LEU A 347 43.33 14.30 3.35
N ALA A 348 44.04 15.30 2.82
CA ALA A 348 43.74 16.71 3.10
C ALA A 348 42.36 17.14 2.57
N ASN A 349 41.84 16.42 1.59
CA ASN A 349 40.53 16.67 0.97
C ASN A 349 39.36 16.05 1.75
N GLY A 350 39.59 15.37 2.87
CA GLY A 350 38.56 14.67 3.65
C GLY A 350 38.41 13.18 3.33
N GLY A 351 39.01 12.71 2.23
CA GLY A 351 39.09 11.28 1.91
C GLY A 351 40.12 10.54 2.77
N TRP A 352 40.33 9.25 2.49
CA TRP A 352 41.35 8.44 3.16
C TRP A 352 41.91 7.38 2.22
N VAL A 353 43.06 6.82 2.59
CA VAL A 353 43.71 5.75 1.83
C VAL A 353 43.96 4.58 2.74
N VAL A 354 43.54 3.39 2.30
CA VAL A 354 43.84 2.12 2.94
C VAL A 354 44.90 1.39 2.14
N SER A 355 45.89 0.82 2.82
CA SER A 355 46.95 0.04 2.20
C SER A 355 47.10 -1.31 2.87
N TRP A 356 47.47 -2.34 2.11
CA TRP A 356 47.59 -3.70 2.61
C TRP A 356 48.50 -4.57 1.76
N LYS A 357 48.77 -5.77 2.26
CA LYS A 357 49.48 -6.82 1.52
C LYS A 357 48.50 -7.80 0.89
N SER A 358 48.53 -7.87 -0.44
CA SER A 358 47.79 -8.84 -1.25
C SER A 358 48.68 -9.97 -1.79
N LEU A 359 48.09 -11.02 -2.37
CA LEU A 359 48.82 -12.09 -3.08
C LEU A 359 49.66 -11.56 -4.26
N SER A 360 49.26 -10.41 -4.82
CA SER A 360 49.91 -9.78 -5.97
C SER A 360 51.01 -8.76 -5.59
N GLY A 361 51.14 -8.44 -4.30
CA GLY A 361 52.04 -7.39 -3.81
C GLY A 361 51.33 -6.42 -2.87
N LEU A 362 51.96 -5.27 -2.65
CA LEU A 362 51.40 -4.20 -1.81
C LEU A 362 50.40 -3.38 -2.63
N VAL A 363 49.24 -3.12 -2.04
CA VAL A 363 48.08 -2.49 -2.70
C VAL A 363 47.60 -1.32 -1.86
N THR A 364 47.13 -0.28 -2.54
CA THR A 364 46.42 0.86 -1.93
C THR A 364 45.06 1.04 -2.59
N ARG A 365 44.06 1.46 -1.81
CA ARG A 365 42.77 1.96 -2.29
C ARG A 365 42.47 3.29 -1.63
N TRP A 366 42.07 4.27 -2.43
CA TRP A 366 41.71 5.59 -1.94
C TRP A 366 40.20 5.80 -2.01
N TYR A 367 39.68 6.50 -1.00
CA TYR A 367 38.27 6.80 -0.80
C TYR A 367 38.05 8.30 -0.94
N ALA A 368 36.99 8.67 -1.63
CA ALA A 368 36.56 10.06 -1.82
C ALA A 368 36.12 10.67 -0.47
N PRO A 369 36.14 12.01 -0.34
CA PRO A 369 35.43 12.67 0.75
C PRO A 369 33.91 12.53 0.60
N ASP A 370 33.19 12.85 1.68
CA ASP A 370 31.73 13.07 1.66
C ASP A 370 31.33 14.08 0.60
N ILE A 371 30.11 13.90 0.08
CA ILE A 371 29.51 14.81 -0.88
C ILE A 371 28.47 15.66 -0.17
N ASP A 372 28.87 16.85 0.25
CA ASP A 372 27.94 17.87 0.70
C ASP A 372 27.57 18.78 -0.48
N GLY A 373 26.26 18.97 -0.65
CA GLY A 373 25.64 19.91 -1.57
C GLY A 373 25.75 21.36 -1.13
N THR A 374 24.81 22.14 -1.59
CA THR A 374 24.63 23.56 -1.35
C THR A 374 23.20 23.78 -0.87
N ALA A 375 22.91 24.95 -0.29
CA ALA A 375 21.55 25.28 0.12
C ALA A 375 20.61 25.60 -1.08
N ALA A 376 20.72 24.90 -2.20
CA ALA A 376 19.89 25.01 -3.38
C ALA A 376 19.83 23.66 -4.10
N ASP A 377 18.78 23.43 -4.89
CA ASP A 377 18.53 22.18 -5.62
C ASP A 377 19.79 21.62 -6.34
N ASP A 378 20.18 20.43 -5.91
CA ASP A 378 21.38 19.70 -6.26
C ASP A 378 21.08 18.33 -6.85
N THR A 379 22.04 17.84 -7.63
CA THR A 379 22.06 16.46 -8.10
C THR A 379 23.38 15.87 -7.68
N ILE A 380 23.31 14.98 -6.70
CA ILE A 380 24.45 14.41 -6.02
C ILE A 380 24.57 12.95 -6.47
N SER A 381 25.75 12.53 -6.91
CA SER A 381 25.97 11.17 -7.40
C SER A 381 27.12 10.50 -6.67
N GLY A 382 26.80 9.39 -6.02
CA GLY A 382 27.77 8.47 -5.43
C GLY A 382 28.55 7.68 -6.47
N THR A 383 29.60 7.00 -6.02
CA THR A 383 30.32 5.98 -6.75
C THR A 383 29.93 4.60 -6.22
N VAL A 384 30.48 3.55 -6.83
CA VAL A 384 30.15 2.17 -6.47
C VAL A 384 30.67 1.76 -5.08
N LEU A 385 31.45 2.61 -4.39
CA LEU A 385 32.14 2.25 -3.16
C LEU A 385 31.42 2.65 -1.87
N GLY A 386 30.26 3.32 -1.96
CA GLY A 386 29.50 3.79 -0.80
C GLY A 386 29.95 5.17 -0.35
N GLU A 387 29.08 6.18 -0.51
CA GLU A 387 29.32 7.55 -0.03
C GLU A 387 28.22 8.03 0.90
N LEU A 388 28.58 8.97 1.77
CA LEU A 388 27.61 9.81 2.45
C LEU A 388 27.30 11.02 1.56
N MET A 389 26.03 11.18 1.20
CA MET A 389 25.51 12.27 0.38
C MET A 389 24.56 13.13 1.19
N ARG A 390 24.79 14.44 1.20
CA ARG A 390 23.94 15.46 1.85
C ARG A 390 23.62 16.57 0.88
N GLY A 391 22.36 16.92 0.72
CA GLY A 391 21.89 18.03 -0.10
C GLY A 391 22.03 19.38 0.59
N LEU A 392 21.71 19.42 1.89
CA LEU A 392 21.34 20.63 2.63
C LEU A 392 19.98 21.14 2.15
N ALA A 393 19.59 22.37 2.51
CA ALA A 393 18.32 22.93 2.05
C ALA A 393 18.18 22.96 0.51
N GLY A 394 17.07 22.50 -0.04
CA GLY A 394 16.79 22.42 -1.48
C GLY A 394 15.92 21.21 -1.80
N ASP A 395 15.36 21.17 -3.00
CA ASP A 395 14.74 19.94 -3.52
C ASP A 395 15.83 19.14 -4.28
N ASP A 396 16.48 18.21 -3.61
CA ASP A 396 17.69 17.56 -4.11
C ASP A 396 17.44 16.16 -4.71
N VAL A 397 18.39 15.73 -5.56
CA VAL A 397 18.34 14.44 -6.23
C VAL A 397 19.61 13.64 -5.98
N TYR A 398 19.48 12.51 -5.27
CA TYR A 398 20.55 11.56 -4.99
C TYR A 398 20.56 10.43 -6.00
N GLN A 399 21.66 10.24 -6.72
CA GLN A 399 21.87 9.05 -7.55
C GLN A 399 22.64 8.01 -6.76
N VAL A 400 21.90 7.00 -6.29
CA VAL A 400 22.42 5.87 -5.50
C VAL A 400 22.68 4.69 -6.43
N ASN A 401 23.91 4.22 -6.46
CA ASN A 401 24.33 3.09 -7.29
C ASN A 401 25.01 1.96 -6.51
N SER A 402 25.22 2.16 -5.21
CA SER A 402 25.75 1.17 -4.29
C SER A 402 24.79 0.96 -3.12
N ILE A 403 24.69 -0.28 -2.64
CA ILE A 403 23.95 -0.60 -1.41
C ILE A 403 24.62 -0.01 -0.16
N TYR A 404 25.84 0.52 -0.31
CA TYR A 404 26.62 1.17 0.73
C TYR A 404 26.49 2.69 0.73
N ASP A 405 25.77 3.26 -0.25
CA ASP A 405 25.48 4.69 -0.26
C ASP A 405 24.51 5.03 0.87
N VAL A 406 24.76 6.16 1.54
CA VAL A 406 23.93 6.72 2.60
C VAL A 406 23.50 8.13 2.18
N VAL A 407 22.20 8.39 2.24
CA VAL A 407 21.63 9.73 2.07
C VAL A 407 21.20 10.22 3.45
N GLU A 408 21.67 11.41 3.83
CA GLU A 408 21.35 12.06 5.11
C GLU A 408 20.78 13.44 4.82
N GLU A 409 19.54 13.67 5.26
CA GLU A 409 18.86 14.95 5.14
C GLU A 409 18.40 15.51 6.49
N ASP A 410 18.45 16.83 6.59
CA ASP A 410 17.96 17.58 7.75
C ASP A 410 16.45 17.84 7.62
N ALA A 411 15.76 17.93 8.75
CA ALA A 411 14.32 18.16 8.75
C ALA A 411 13.95 19.55 8.18
N ASN A 412 12.99 19.58 7.24
CA ASN A 412 12.47 20.78 6.54
C ASN A 412 13.42 21.41 5.51
N ASP A 413 14.37 20.64 4.99
CA ASP A 413 15.32 21.14 3.99
C ASP A 413 14.77 21.10 2.55
N GLY A 414 13.76 20.28 2.24
CA GLY A 414 13.04 20.37 0.97
C GLY A 414 12.12 19.19 0.73
N THR A 415 11.88 18.87 -0.54
CA THR A 415 11.31 17.59 -0.97
C THR A 415 12.31 16.84 -1.83
N ASP A 416 12.85 15.76 -1.28
CA ASP A 416 14.07 15.15 -1.76
C ASP A 416 13.81 13.82 -2.47
N THR A 417 14.63 13.54 -3.50
CA THR A 417 14.45 12.36 -4.36
C THR A 417 15.69 11.49 -4.46
N VAL A 418 15.58 10.24 -4.04
CA VAL A 418 16.57 9.21 -4.34
C VAL A 418 16.23 8.50 -5.65
N ARG A 419 17.20 8.40 -6.55
CA ARG A 419 17.18 7.57 -7.76
C ARG A 419 18.15 6.43 -7.58
N ALA A 420 17.64 5.23 -7.34
CA ALA A 420 18.46 4.06 -7.00
C ALA A 420 18.54 3.06 -8.16
N SER A 421 19.73 2.52 -8.45
CA SER A 421 19.90 1.36 -9.34
C SER A 421 20.09 0.04 -8.58
N VAL A 422 19.87 0.07 -7.27
CA VAL A 422 19.97 -1.03 -6.31
C VAL A 422 18.74 -0.98 -5.39
N SER A 423 18.46 -2.05 -4.65
CA SER A 423 17.43 -1.98 -3.60
C SER A 423 17.84 -0.94 -2.55
N PHE A 424 16.89 -0.11 -2.11
CA PHE A 424 17.20 1.02 -1.24
C PHE A 424 16.10 1.27 -0.20
N THR A 425 16.53 1.74 0.97
CA THR A 425 15.67 2.18 2.07
C THR A 425 15.92 3.66 2.30
N LEU A 426 14.89 4.49 2.27
CA LEU A 426 15.01 5.92 2.56
C LEU A 426 15.47 6.14 4.00
N GLY A 427 16.43 7.06 4.18
CA GLY A 427 16.75 7.62 5.48
C GLY A 427 15.66 8.58 5.95
N ASP A 428 15.76 9.06 7.18
CA ASP A 428 14.84 10.08 7.71
C ASP A 428 14.84 11.34 6.82
N ASN A 429 13.71 12.07 6.79
CA ASN A 429 13.57 13.35 6.08
C ASN A 429 13.68 13.30 4.53
N VAL A 430 13.58 12.12 3.92
CA VAL A 430 13.55 11.98 2.46
C VAL A 430 12.20 11.45 2.01
N GLU A 431 11.55 12.09 1.03
CA GLU A 431 10.16 11.77 0.67
C GLU A 431 10.03 10.85 -0.55
N HIS A 432 10.93 10.94 -1.53
CA HIS A 432 10.75 10.25 -2.81
C HIS A 432 11.85 9.22 -3.10
N LEU A 433 11.44 8.03 -3.55
CA LEU A 433 12.34 6.99 -4.04
C LEU A 433 11.89 6.50 -5.42
N VAL A 434 12.80 6.54 -6.39
CA VAL A 434 12.60 6.05 -7.75
C VAL A 434 13.63 4.96 -8.06
N LEU A 435 13.18 3.74 -8.27
CA LEU A 435 14.00 2.65 -8.74
C LEU A 435 14.28 2.81 -10.24
N THR A 436 15.49 2.49 -10.66
CA THR A 436 15.93 2.63 -12.06
C THR A 436 16.38 1.29 -12.63
N GLY A 437 16.43 1.21 -13.96
CA GLY A 437 16.81 -0.02 -14.66
C GLY A 437 15.66 -1.01 -14.79
N SER A 438 16.00 -2.30 -14.83
CA SER A 438 15.05 -3.40 -15.07
C SER A 438 15.33 -4.62 -14.19
N ALA A 439 16.08 -4.44 -13.10
CA ALA A 439 16.39 -5.49 -12.15
C ALA A 439 15.25 -5.60 -11.13
N ASN A 440 15.05 -6.79 -10.57
CA ASN A 440 14.13 -7.01 -9.45
C ASN A 440 14.80 -6.48 -8.19
N ILE A 441 14.61 -5.18 -7.94
CA ILE A 441 15.11 -4.45 -6.77
C ILE A 441 13.92 -3.87 -6.00
N ASP A 442 14.14 -3.55 -4.73
CA ASP A 442 13.06 -3.21 -3.79
C ASP A 442 13.22 -1.78 -3.26
N ALA A 443 12.11 -1.16 -2.90
CA ALA A 443 12.06 0.17 -2.30
C ALA A 443 11.41 0.09 -0.93
N THR A 444 12.03 0.70 0.07
CA THR A 444 11.42 0.91 1.39
C THR A 444 11.46 2.39 1.75
N GLY A 445 10.30 2.92 2.13
CA GLY A 445 10.13 4.27 2.64
C GLY A 445 10.58 4.42 4.11
N ASN A 446 10.09 5.48 4.74
CA ASN A 446 10.30 5.88 6.12
C ASN A 446 8.94 6.30 6.74
N ASP A 447 8.94 7.00 7.87
CA ASP A 447 7.70 7.38 8.59
C ASP A 447 7.01 8.66 8.02
N LEU A 448 7.39 9.12 6.82
CA LEU A 448 6.79 10.28 6.13
C LEU A 448 5.82 9.83 5.04
N ASP A 449 5.02 10.76 4.53
CA ASP A 449 4.21 10.57 3.31
C ASP A 449 5.14 10.40 2.09
N ASN A 450 5.49 9.16 1.74
CA ASN A 450 6.46 8.86 0.71
C ASN A 450 5.85 8.68 -0.68
N ARG A 451 6.65 8.97 -1.71
CA ARG A 451 6.36 8.55 -3.10
C ARG A 451 7.38 7.52 -3.56
N LEU A 452 6.93 6.27 -3.66
CA LEU A 452 7.75 5.15 -4.11
C LEU A 452 7.38 4.78 -5.55
N THR A 453 8.35 4.85 -6.46
CA THR A 453 8.18 4.44 -7.86
C THR A 453 9.14 3.31 -8.20
N GLY A 454 8.58 2.18 -8.62
CA GLY A 454 9.29 1.00 -9.10
C GLY A 454 9.98 1.21 -10.45
N ASN A 455 10.57 0.14 -10.95
CA ASN A 455 11.22 0.08 -12.25
C ASN A 455 10.45 -0.89 -13.17
N THR A 456 11.09 -1.50 -14.19
CA THR A 456 10.37 -2.44 -15.07
C THR A 456 10.48 -3.92 -14.66
N GLY A 457 11.00 -4.20 -13.46
CA GLY A 457 11.14 -5.54 -12.90
C GLY A 457 10.16 -5.74 -11.76
N ASP A 458 10.03 -6.97 -11.26
CA ASP A 458 9.13 -7.26 -10.14
C ASP A 458 9.72 -6.67 -8.85
N ASN A 459 9.07 -5.64 -8.30
CA ASN A 459 9.51 -4.88 -7.14
C ASN A 459 8.65 -5.19 -5.90
N LEU A 460 9.28 -5.13 -4.72
CA LEU A 460 8.58 -4.96 -3.45
C LEU A 460 8.70 -3.50 -3.00
N LEU A 461 7.58 -2.80 -2.93
CA LEU A 461 7.47 -1.42 -2.43
C LEU A 461 6.85 -1.43 -1.04
N ARG A 462 7.55 -0.84 -0.05
CA ARG A 462 7.09 -0.72 1.35
C ARG A 462 7.02 0.74 1.77
N GLY A 463 5.83 1.30 2.00
CA GLY A 463 5.62 2.68 2.42
C GLY A 463 6.10 2.95 3.85
N MET A 464 5.67 2.10 4.79
CA MET A 464 5.87 2.15 6.24
C MET A 464 4.78 2.95 6.97
N ALA A 465 5.02 4.19 7.35
CA ALA A 465 4.02 5.02 8.00
C ALA A 465 3.92 6.36 7.27
N GLY A 466 2.73 6.93 7.17
CA GLY A 466 2.48 8.11 6.34
C GLY A 466 1.41 7.79 5.30
N ASP A 467 0.89 8.83 4.65
CA ASP A 467 -0.04 8.68 3.53
C ASP A 467 0.78 8.48 2.23
N ASP A 468 1.15 7.23 1.94
CA ASP A 468 2.12 6.89 0.91
C ASP A 468 1.51 6.75 -0.50
N THR A 469 2.32 6.98 -1.53
CA THR A 469 1.98 6.68 -2.93
C THR A 469 2.95 5.65 -3.51
N LEU A 470 2.44 4.46 -3.84
CA LEU A 470 3.20 3.34 -4.37
C LEU A 470 2.80 3.08 -5.83
N ASP A 471 3.78 3.14 -6.73
CA ASP A 471 3.61 2.90 -8.17
C ASP A 471 4.68 1.92 -8.65
N GLY A 472 4.29 0.65 -8.84
CA GLY A 472 5.18 -0.42 -9.31
C GLY A 472 5.75 -0.20 -10.72
N GLN A 473 5.05 0.59 -11.54
CA GLN A 473 5.22 0.63 -13.00
C GLN A 473 4.98 -0.77 -13.59
N ALA A 474 5.78 -1.20 -14.56
CA ALA A 474 5.61 -2.49 -15.20
C ALA A 474 6.32 -3.58 -14.41
N GLY A 475 5.68 -4.71 -14.19
CA GLY A 475 6.24 -5.81 -13.39
C GLY A 475 5.10 -6.54 -12.70
N ALA A 476 5.39 -7.66 -12.04
CA ALA A 476 4.44 -8.24 -11.10
C ALA A 476 4.80 -7.76 -9.69
N ASP A 477 4.28 -6.61 -9.29
CA ASP A 477 4.78 -5.90 -8.12
C ASP A 477 4.03 -6.26 -6.83
N THR A 478 4.69 -6.13 -5.69
CA THR A 478 4.05 -6.20 -4.38
C THR A 478 4.15 -4.84 -3.70
N MET A 479 3.00 -4.25 -3.38
CA MET A 479 2.92 -2.95 -2.71
C MET A 479 2.31 -3.12 -1.31
N GLU A 480 3.02 -2.62 -0.30
CA GLU A 480 2.67 -2.65 1.12
C GLU A 480 2.77 -1.22 1.66
N GLY A 481 1.66 -0.51 1.87
CA GLY A 481 1.66 0.91 2.28
C GLY A 481 1.97 1.06 3.75
N GLY A 482 1.26 0.34 4.62
CA GLY A 482 1.61 0.24 6.03
C GLY A 482 0.62 0.91 6.96
N THR A 483 0.89 2.09 7.51
CA THR A 483 -0.10 2.86 8.29
C THR A 483 -0.25 4.26 7.73
N GLY A 484 -1.47 4.74 7.57
CA GLY A 484 -1.78 5.97 6.84
C GLY A 484 -2.78 5.67 5.73
N ASN A 485 -3.16 6.68 4.96
CA ASN A 485 -4.08 6.55 3.83
C ASN A 485 -3.26 6.41 2.54
N ASP A 486 -3.03 5.17 2.12
CA ASP A 486 -2.09 4.89 1.05
C ASP A 486 -2.78 4.83 -0.32
N THR A 487 -2.02 5.15 -1.37
CA THR A 487 -2.46 5.08 -2.76
C THR A 487 -1.58 4.15 -3.57
N TYR A 488 -2.21 3.14 -4.18
CA TYR A 488 -1.57 2.13 -5.02
C TYR A 488 -1.92 2.33 -6.48
N TYR A 489 -0.94 2.17 -7.38
CA TYR A 489 -1.17 2.10 -8.81
C TYR A 489 -1.00 0.65 -9.27
N VAL A 490 -2.05 0.10 -9.88
CA VAL A 490 -2.07 -1.27 -10.40
C VAL A 490 -2.28 -1.23 -11.91
N ASP A 491 -1.30 -1.71 -12.66
CA ASP A 491 -1.35 -1.73 -14.13
C ASP A 491 -0.92 -3.07 -14.74
N ASP A 492 -0.41 -4.01 -13.95
CA ASP A 492 -0.17 -5.40 -14.33
C ASP A 492 -1.07 -6.37 -13.55
N VAL A 493 -1.45 -7.47 -14.19
CA VAL A 493 -2.28 -8.52 -13.57
C VAL A 493 -1.54 -9.26 -12.45
N GLY A 494 -0.21 -9.19 -12.43
CA GLY A 494 0.66 -9.72 -11.39
C GLY A 494 0.74 -8.87 -10.13
N ASP A 495 0.23 -7.63 -10.15
CA ASP A 495 0.33 -6.71 -9.01
C ASP A 495 -0.49 -7.16 -7.80
N ILE A 496 0.13 -7.07 -6.63
CA ILE A 496 -0.45 -7.46 -5.34
C ILE A 496 -0.37 -6.28 -4.39
N VAL A 497 -1.54 -5.81 -3.94
CA VAL A 497 -1.67 -4.83 -2.85
C VAL A 497 -1.91 -5.58 -1.53
N ARG A 498 -1.10 -5.30 -0.51
CA ARG A 498 -1.19 -5.93 0.80
C ARG A 498 -1.36 -4.88 1.89
N GLU A 499 -2.49 -4.97 2.58
CA GLU A 499 -2.80 -4.07 3.68
C GLU A 499 -3.10 -4.77 5.01
N THR A 500 -2.86 -4.02 6.09
CA THR A 500 -3.11 -4.48 7.46
C THR A 500 -4.38 -3.88 8.03
N ALA A 501 -5.00 -4.59 8.97
CA ALA A 501 -6.25 -4.14 9.56
C ALA A 501 -6.05 -2.81 10.32
N SER A 502 -6.87 -1.80 10.02
CA SER A 502 -6.82 -0.46 10.64
C SER A 502 -5.56 0.34 10.32
N ALA A 503 -4.94 0.10 9.15
CA ALA A 503 -3.84 0.89 8.60
C ALA A 503 -4.23 2.33 8.26
N GLY A 504 -5.40 2.52 7.65
CA GLY A 504 -5.98 3.81 7.32
C GLY A 504 -7.16 3.63 6.39
N THR A 505 -7.34 4.53 5.42
CA THR A 505 -8.33 4.43 4.35
C THR A 505 -7.63 4.45 3.01
N ASP A 506 -7.50 3.27 2.42
CA ASP A 506 -6.57 3.05 1.33
C ASP A 506 -7.26 3.08 -0.04
N THR A 507 -6.50 3.45 -1.07
CA THR A 507 -7.01 3.62 -2.43
C THR A 507 -6.17 2.88 -3.46
N VAL A 508 -6.81 1.97 -4.20
CA VAL A 508 -6.23 1.39 -5.42
C VAL A 508 -6.71 2.17 -6.63
N ARG A 509 -5.77 2.58 -7.49
CA ARG A 509 -6.01 3.13 -8.83
C ARG A 509 -5.60 2.08 -9.86
N ALA A 510 -6.58 1.44 -10.50
CA ALA A 510 -6.32 0.32 -11.40
C ALA A 510 -6.52 0.72 -12.87
N ALA A 511 -5.62 0.28 -13.75
CA ALA A 511 -5.75 0.40 -15.22
C ALA A 511 -6.32 -0.88 -15.88
N LEU A 512 -6.71 -1.85 -15.08
CA LEU A 512 -7.26 -3.17 -15.45
C LEU A 512 -8.39 -3.57 -14.50
N SER A 513 -9.15 -4.62 -14.82
CA SER A 513 -10.19 -5.14 -13.93
C SER A 513 -9.58 -5.64 -12.62
N TYR A 514 -10.04 -5.14 -11.49
CA TYR A 514 -9.38 -5.37 -10.20
C TYR A 514 -10.36 -5.74 -9.09
N ALA A 515 -9.92 -6.64 -8.22
CA ALA A 515 -10.62 -7.02 -7.00
C ALA A 515 -9.79 -6.61 -5.79
N LEU A 516 -10.37 -5.82 -4.89
CA LEU A 516 -9.68 -5.33 -3.71
C LEU A 516 -9.25 -6.50 -2.81
N SER A 517 -7.99 -6.47 -2.37
CA SER A 517 -7.51 -7.33 -1.29
C SER A 517 -8.15 -6.92 0.04
N ALA A 518 -8.02 -7.77 1.06
CA ALA A 518 -8.55 -7.46 2.38
C ALA A 518 -7.95 -6.16 2.94
N HIS A 519 -8.75 -5.42 3.71
CA HIS A 519 -8.37 -4.17 4.38
C HIS A 519 -8.22 -2.93 3.49
N VAL A 520 -8.53 -3.02 2.19
CA VAL A 520 -8.54 -1.85 1.31
C VAL A 520 -9.98 -1.35 1.10
N GLU A 521 -10.20 -0.04 1.22
CA GLU A 521 -11.54 0.55 1.18
C GLU A 521 -11.95 1.08 -0.21
N ASN A 522 -11.03 1.69 -0.96
CA ASN A 522 -11.38 2.41 -2.20
C ASN A 522 -10.73 1.76 -3.43
N LEU A 523 -11.52 1.66 -4.50
CA LEU A 523 -11.05 1.30 -5.84
C LEU A 523 -11.49 2.35 -6.85
N VAL A 524 -10.55 2.84 -7.65
CA VAL A 524 -10.79 3.77 -8.76
C VAL A 524 -10.25 3.15 -10.04
N LEU A 525 -11.15 2.82 -10.97
CA LEU A 525 -10.79 2.40 -12.31
C LEU A 525 -10.32 3.61 -13.11
N THR A 526 -9.27 3.42 -13.90
CA THR A 526 -8.67 4.46 -14.74
C THR A 526 -8.74 4.09 -16.21
N GLY A 527 -8.40 5.03 -17.10
CA GLY A 527 -8.49 4.82 -18.55
C GLY A 527 -9.93 4.85 -19.07
N THR A 528 -10.14 4.20 -20.22
CA THR A 528 -11.43 4.20 -20.94
C THR A 528 -11.82 2.79 -21.41
N ALA A 529 -11.16 1.77 -20.91
CA ALA A 529 -11.45 0.37 -21.25
C ALA A 529 -12.63 -0.13 -20.41
N ASN A 530 -13.38 -1.09 -20.94
CA ASN A 530 -14.43 -1.80 -20.20
C ASN A 530 -13.75 -2.76 -19.21
N ILE A 531 -13.56 -2.29 -17.98
CA ILE A 531 -12.87 -3.01 -16.89
C ILE A 531 -13.76 -2.99 -15.66
N ASP A 532 -13.59 -3.97 -14.78
CA ASP A 532 -14.53 -4.24 -13.69
C ASP A 532 -13.90 -3.95 -12.32
N ALA A 533 -14.74 -3.55 -11.37
CA ALA A 533 -14.35 -3.25 -10.00
C ALA A 533 -15.06 -4.23 -9.04
N THR A 534 -14.29 -4.99 -8.27
CA THR A 534 -14.83 -5.84 -7.20
C THR A 534 -14.29 -5.38 -5.84
N GLY A 535 -15.17 -5.16 -4.88
CA GLY A 535 -14.85 -4.86 -3.49
C GLY A 535 -14.46 -6.10 -2.68
N ASN A 536 -14.47 -5.97 -1.36
CA ASN A 536 -14.16 -7.02 -0.41
C ASN A 536 -15.28 -7.16 0.65
N GLY A 537 -14.95 -7.40 1.92
CA GLY A 537 -15.95 -7.56 2.99
C GLY A 537 -16.24 -6.27 3.78
N LEU A 538 -15.67 -5.14 3.36
CA LEU A 538 -15.76 -3.84 4.03
C LEU A 538 -16.87 -2.98 3.41
N ALA A 539 -17.07 -1.76 3.94
CA ALA A 539 -17.86 -0.74 3.26
C ALA A 539 -16.97 -0.04 2.22
N ASN A 540 -16.92 -0.58 1.02
CA ASN A 540 -16.06 -0.13 -0.06
C ASN A 540 -16.65 1.05 -0.84
N ARG A 541 -15.77 1.85 -1.43
CA ARG A 541 -16.13 2.86 -2.44
C ARG A 541 -15.50 2.50 -3.77
N LEU A 542 -16.34 2.09 -4.72
CA LEU A 542 -15.94 1.70 -6.08
C LEU A 542 -16.28 2.82 -7.06
N THR A 543 -15.29 3.28 -7.82
CA THR A 543 -15.47 4.30 -8.87
C THR A 543 -15.03 3.72 -10.21
N GLY A 544 -15.98 3.62 -11.14
CA GLY A 544 -15.76 3.22 -12.52
C GLY A 544 -15.10 4.33 -13.36
N ASN A 545 -14.82 3.99 -14.61
CA ASN A 545 -14.19 4.85 -15.59
C ASN A 545 -15.23 5.33 -16.64
N SER A 546 -14.84 5.46 -17.90
CA SER A 546 -15.75 5.88 -18.98
C SER A 546 -16.17 4.75 -19.92
N GLY A 547 -15.77 3.51 -19.62
CA GLY A 547 -16.20 2.31 -20.33
C GLY A 547 -17.31 1.62 -19.56
N ASP A 548 -17.93 0.62 -20.17
CA ASP A 548 -18.98 -0.18 -19.54
C ASP A 548 -18.35 -1.03 -18.43
N ASN A 549 -18.69 -0.78 -17.17
CA ASN A 549 -18.07 -1.42 -16.02
C ASN A 549 -19.07 -2.30 -15.25
N VAL A 550 -18.60 -3.43 -14.74
CA VAL A 550 -19.30 -4.17 -13.67
C VAL A 550 -18.73 -3.74 -12.33
N LEU A 551 -19.58 -3.18 -11.46
CA LEU A 551 -19.25 -2.79 -10.10
C LEU A 551 -19.93 -3.73 -9.12
N ASN A 552 -19.13 -4.46 -8.34
CA ASN A 552 -19.61 -5.39 -7.33
C ASN A 552 -18.94 -5.08 -5.98
N GLY A 553 -19.67 -4.47 -5.05
CA GLY A 553 -19.20 -4.19 -3.69
C GLY A 553 -18.80 -5.43 -2.90
N ALA A 554 -19.31 -6.60 -3.30
CA ALA A 554 -19.32 -7.82 -2.51
C ALA A 554 -20.07 -7.58 -1.19
N ALA A 555 -19.60 -8.12 -0.07
CA ALA A 555 -20.32 -7.97 1.19
C ALA A 555 -19.92 -6.64 1.84
N GLY A 556 -20.87 -5.76 2.12
CA GLY A 556 -20.50 -4.45 2.64
C GLY A 556 -21.71 -3.56 2.73
N ALA A 557 -21.52 -2.30 3.09
CA ALA A 557 -22.50 -1.26 2.76
C ALA A 557 -21.78 -0.31 1.82
N ASP A 558 -21.86 -0.62 0.52
CA ASP A 558 -20.90 -0.13 -0.46
C ASP A 558 -21.43 1.09 -1.20
N THR A 559 -20.50 1.93 -1.70
CA THR A 559 -20.84 3.03 -2.61
C THR A 559 -20.25 2.73 -3.98
N MET A 560 -21.10 2.56 -4.97
CA MET A 560 -20.72 2.27 -6.35
C MET A 560 -21.06 3.45 -7.25
N ILE A 561 -20.06 3.96 -7.98
CA ILE A 561 -20.16 5.12 -8.87
C ILE A 561 -19.68 4.67 -10.25
N GLY A 562 -20.55 4.47 -11.23
CA GLY A 562 -20.18 3.89 -12.53
C GLY A 562 -19.44 4.87 -13.41
N GLY A 563 -20.03 6.05 -13.62
CA GLY A 563 -19.34 7.12 -14.33
C GLY A 563 -19.96 7.39 -15.69
N ALA A 564 -19.33 6.90 -16.75
CA ALA A 564 -19.92 6.92 -18.08
C ALA A 564 -19.72 5.56 -18.75
N GLY A 565 -20.54 5.22 -19.73
CA GLY A 565 -20.67 3.85 -20.20
C GLY A 565 -21.95 3.22 -19.67
N ASP A 566 -22.32 2.08 -20.21
CA ASP A 566 -23.49 1.31 -19.76
C ASP A 566 -23.05 0.38 -18.62
N ASP A 567 -23.24 0.82 -17.37
CA ASP A 567 -22.68 0.17 -16.19
C ASP A 567 -23.65 -0.85 -15.57
N THR A 568 -23.09 -1.87 -14.89
CA THR A 568 -23.86 -2.86 -14.13
C THR A 568 -23.43 -2.91 -12.67
N TYR A 569 -24.40 -2.80 -11.76
CA TYR A 569 -24.19 -2.77 -10.31
C TYR A 569 -24.74 -4.02 -9.64
N TYR A 570 -23.92 -4.68 -8.81
CA TYR A 570 -24.41 -5.73 -7.91
C TYR A 570 -24.75 -5.16 -6.55
N VAL A 571 -26.03 -5.21 -6.18
CA VAL A 571 -26.54 -4.74 -4.89
C VAL A 571 -26.99 -5.93 -4.05
N ASP A 572 -26.24 -6.26 -3.00
CA ASP A 572 -26.51 -7.40 -2.13
C ASP A 572 -26.74 -7.03 -0.66
N ASN A 573 -26.50 -5.77 -0.31
CA ASN A 573 -26.79 -5.21 1.00
C ASN A 573 -27.76 -4.04 0.89
N ALA A 574 -28.67 -3.92 1.85
CA ALA A 574 -29.61 -2.79 1.91
C ALA A 574 -28.90 -1.44 2.18
N GLY A 575 -27.64 -1.46 2.62
CA GLY A 575 -26.79 -0.29 2.77
C GLY A 575 -26.07 0.15 1.50
N ASP A 576 -26.13 -0.62 0.41
CA ASP A 576 -25.46 -0.28 -0.84
C ASP A 576 -26.10 0.94 -1.51
N VAL A 577 -25.25 1.79 -2.07
CA VAL A 577 -25.62 3.03 -2.73
C VAL A 577 -25.05 3.04 -4.14
N VAL A 578 -25.93 3.10 -5.13
CA VAL A 578 -25.57 3.36 -6.53
C VAL A 578 -25.67 4.85 -6.81
N THR A 579 -24.65 5.43 -7.42
CA THR A 579 -24.61 6.84 -7.79
C THR A 579 -24.28 6.99 -9.27
N GLU A 580 -25.24 7.54 -10.01
CA GLU A 580 -25.11 7.78 -11.44
C GLU A 580 -25.26 9.26 -11.82
N ARG A 581 -24.89 9.58 -13.06
CA ARG A 581 -24.90 10.94 -13.60
C ARG A 581 -25.74 11.05 -14.86
N SER A 582 -26.25 12.25 -15.11
CA SER A 582 -26.95 12.53 -16.37
C SER A 582 -26.00 12.30 -17.55
N GLY A 583 -26.39 11.40 -18.46
CA GLY A 583 -25.56 11.00 -19.60
C GLY A 583 -24.43 10.04 -19.26
N GLY A 584 -24.54 9.29 -18.14
CA GLY A 584 -23.65 8.19 -17.77
C GLY A 584 -23.72 7.06 -18.80
N GLY A 585 -24.90 6.48 -18.99
CA GLY A 585 -25.16 5.52 -20.06
C GLY A 585 -26.57 4.99 -19.93
N HIS A 586 -26.74 3.70 -20.21
CA HIS A 586 -27.92 2.93 -19.89
C HIS A 586 -27.56 1.87 -18.83
N ASP A 587 -27.93 2.14 -17.59
CA ASP A 587 -27.35 1.47 -16.44
C ASP A 587 -28.29 0.44 -15.81
N THR A 588 -27.72 -0.65 -15.29
CA THR A 588 -28.46 -1.79 -14.74
C THR A 588 -28.07 -2.08 -13.29
N VAL A 589 -29.06 -2.27 -12.41
CA VAL A 589 -28.84 -2.84 -11.08
C VAL A 589 -29.31 -4.29 -11.03
N ASP A 590 -28.39 -5.20 -10.72
CA ASP A 590 -28.67 -6.59 -10.31
C ASP A 590 -28.78 -6.64 -8.77
N ALA A 591 -30.00 -6.74 -8.24
CA ALA A 591 -30.26 -6.67 -6.80
C ALA A 591 -30.69 -8.02 -6.19
N SER A 592 -29.98 -8.47 -5.16
CA SER A 592 -30.39 -9.64 -4.33
C SER A 592 -31.16 -9.26 -3.06
N VAL A 593 -31.34 -7.95 -2.84
CA VAL A 593 -32.17 -7.36 -1.79
C VAL A 593 -33.26 -6.49 -2.42
N SER A 594 -34.26 -6.07 -1.62
CA SER A 594 -35.25 -5.10 -2.12
C SER A 594 -34.55 -3.77 -2.40
N HIS A 595 -34.80 -3.19 -3.58
CA HIS A 595 -34.05 -2.03 -4.06
C HIS A 595 -34.95 -0.98 -4.71
N THR A 596 -34.54 0.28 -4.57
CA THR A 596 -35.13 1.44 -5.26
C THR A 596 -34.06 2.08 -6.11
N LEU A 597 -34.27 2.16 -7.42
CA LEU A 597 -33.29 2.73 -8.34
C LEU A 597 -32.94 4.17 -7.96
N ALA A 598 -31.64 4.47 -7.95
CA ALA A 598 -31.14 5.82 -7.88
C ALA A 598 -31.56 6.63 -9.11
N ALA A 599 -31.46 7.95 -9.06
CA ALA A 599 -31.67 8.77 -10.26
C ALA A 599 -30.67 8.39 -11.37
N TYR A 600 -31.10 8.50 -12.63
CA TYR A 600 -30.29 8.21 -13.81
C TYR A 600 -29.97 6.73 -14.06
N VAL A 601 -30.59 5.79 -13.33
CA VAL A 601 -30.48 4.35 -13.62
C VAL A 601 -31.77 3.86 -14.29
N GLU A 602 -31.64 3.09 -15.36
CA GLU A 602 -32.76 2.65 -16.20
C GLU A 602 -33.30 1.27 -15.80
N ASP A 603 -32.43 0.32 -15.48
CA ASP A 603 -32.82 -1.08 -15.33
C ASP A 603 -32.64 -1.62 -13.92
N LEU A 604 -33.61 -2.40 -13.46
CA LEU A 604 -33.53 -3.17 -12.21
C LEU A 604 -33.86 -4.64 -12.48
N VAL A 605 -32.94 -5.52 -12.13
CA VAL A 605 -33.13 -6.97 -12.16
C VAL A 605 -33.02 -7.51 -10.74
N LEU A 606 -34.13 -8.04 -10.22
CA LEU A 606 -34.14 -8.78 -8.97
C LEU A 606 -33.57 -10.19 -9.25
N ILE A 607 -32.54 -10.56 -8.49
CA ILE A 607 -31.87 -11.85 -8.56
C ILE A 607 -32.18 -12.71 -7.33
N GLY A 608 -31.77 -13.98 -7.36
CA GLY A 608 -32.06 -14.94 -6.30
C GLY A 608 -33.51 -15.44 -6.28
N SER A 609 -33.94 -15.97 -5.12
CA SER A 609 -35.27 -16.58 -4.96
C SER A 609 -36.06 -16.03 -3.77
N ALA A 610 -35.57 -14.98 -3.11
CA ALA A 610 -36.26 -14.34 -2.01
C ALA A 610 -37.39 -13.45 -2.53
N SER A 611 -38.48 -13.31 -1.77
CA SER A 611 -39.53 -12.32 -2.05
C SER A 611 -39.02 -10.92 -1.70
N ILE A 612 -38.35 -10.30 -2.66
CA ILE A 612 -37.83 -8.92 -2.60
C ILE A 612 -38.64 -8.02 -3.52
N ASN A 613 -38.52 -6.71 -3.35
CA ASN A 613 -39.31 -5.72 -4.09
C ASN A 613 -38.42 -4.81 -4.93
N GLY A 614 -38.95 -4.36 -6.07
CA GLY A 614 -38.28 -3.43 -6.96
C GLY A 614 -39.08 -2.14 -7.09
N THR A 615 -38.41 -1.00 -6.96
CA THR A 615 -38.99 0.32 -7.22
C THR A 615 -38.10 1.08 -8.20
N GLY A 616 -38.68 1.60 -9.27
CA GLY A 616 -37.99 2.46 -10.23
C GLY A 616 -37.89 3.91 -9.75
N ASN A 617 -37.63 4.80 -10.69
CA ASN A 617 -37.44 6.23 -10.46
C ASN A 617 -38.39 7.07 -11.37
N GLY A 618 -37.92 8.22 -11.87
CA GLY A 618 -38.72 9.08 -12.76
C GLY A 618 -38.51 8.83 -14.26
N LEU A 619 -37.63 7.91 -14.62
CA LEU A 619 -37.29 7.50 -16.00
C LEU A 619 -38.20 6.37 -16.46
N ALA A 620 -38.15 6.04 -17.75
CA ALA A 620 -38.79 4.83 -18.26
C ALA A 620 -37.93 3.60 -17.90
N ASN A 621 -38.26 2.95 -16.79
CA ASN A 621 -37.49 1.85 -16.24
C ASN A 621 -37.92 0.48 -16.79
N MET A 622 -36.96 -0.44 -16.95
CA MET A 622 -37.25 -1.87 -17.06
C MET A 622 -37.00 -2.55 -15.71
N ILE A 623 -38.06 -3.10 -15.12
CA ILE A 623 -37.99 -3.81 -13.84
C ILE A 623 -38.32 -5.28 -14.05
N VAL A 624 -37.37 -6.16 -13.74
CA VAL A 624 -37.51 -7.61 -13.85
C VAL A 624 -37.44 -8.24 -12.46
N GLY A 625 -38.55 -8.82 -12.03
CA GLY A 625 -38.68 -9.63 -10.83
C GLY A 625 -37.91 -10.95 -10.86
N ASN A 626 -37.92 -11.65 -9.73
CA ASN A 626 -37.32 -12.96 -9.56
C ASN A 626 -38.42 -14.04 -9.44
N ALA A 627 -38.09 -15.23 -8.93
CA ALA A 627 -39.08 -16.30 -8.81
C ALA A 627 -39.97 -16.20 -7.55
N GLY A 628 -39.75 -15.19 -6.70
CA GLY A 628 -40.52 -14.95 -5.49
C GLY A 628 -41.63 -13.94 -5.74
N ASN A 629 -42.59 -13.88 -4.82
CA ASN A 629 -43.66 -12.87 -4.87
C ASN A 629 -43.05 -11.46 -4.69
N ASN A 630 -43.01 -10.67 -5.76
CA ASN A 630 -42.43 -9.34 -5.80
C ASN A 630 -43.51 -8.26 -5.79
N VAL A 631 -43.21 -7.12 -5.17
CA VAL A 631 -43.90 -5.86 -5.43
C VAL A 631 -43.04 -5.03 -6.39
N LEU A 632 -43.56 -4.76 -7.57
CA LEU A 632 -42.90 -3.99 -8.62
C LEU A 632 -43.63 -2.65 -8.80
N ASN A 633 -42.90 -1.55 -8.66
CA ASN A 633 -43.42 -0.20 -8.83
C ASN A 633 -42.49 0.60 -9.75
N GLY A 634 -42.93 0.90 -10.97
CA GLY A 634 -42.15 1.63 -11.97
C GLY A 634 -41.72 3.04 -11.54
N GLY A 635 -42.51 3.68 -10.68
CA GLY A 635 -42.34 5.09 -10.38
C GLY A 635 -43.17 5.94 -11.34
N GLY A 636 -42.68 7.12 -11.74
CA GLY A 636 -43.48 8.06 -12.54
C GLY A 636 -43.33 7.90 -14.06
N GLY A 637 -42.42 7.02 -14.50
CA GLY A 637 -42.00 6.82 -15.88
C GLY A 637 -43.00 6.10 -16.75
N ALA A 638 -42.59 5.72 -17.96
CA ALA A 638 -43.36 4.78 -18.80
C ALA A 638 -42.67 3.43 -18.70
N ASP A 639 -43.06 2.63 -17.72
CA ASP A 639 -42.21 1.56 -17.20
C ASP A 639 -42.61 0.19 -17.73
N THR A 640 -41.67 -0.73 -17.88
CA THR A 640 -41.95 -2.14 -18.21
C THR A 640 -41.62 -3.02 -17.02
N MET A 641 -42.64 -3.68 -16.45
CA MET A 641 -42.51 -4.53 -15.28
C MET A 641 -42.81 -6.00 -15.61
N LEU A 642 -41.83 -6.88 -15.35
CA LEU A 642 -41.91 -8.33 -15.56
C LEU A 642 -41.75 -9.05 -14.23
N GLY A 643 -42.77 -9.74 -13.72
CA GLY A 643 -42.73 -10.44 -12.43
C GLY A 643 -41.98 -11.77 -12.47
N ARG A 644 -42.07 -12.47 -13.60
CA ARG A 644 -41.66 -13.87 -13.78
C ARG A 644 -42.61 -14.79 -13.04
N THR A 645 -42.12 -15.72 -12.22
CA THR A 645 -42.99 -16.65 -11.46
C THR A 645 -43.14 -16.13 -10.05
N GLY A 646 -44.26 -16.39 -9.40
CA GLY A 646 -44.58 -15.79 -8.13
C GLY A 646 -45.95 -15.13 -8.23
N ASN A 647 -46.53 -14.79 -7.08
CA ASN A 647 -47.74 -13.97 -7.05
C ASN A 647 -47.32 -12.52 -6.87
N ASP A 648 -47.24 -11.80 -7.98
CA ASP A 648 -46.63 -10.48 -8.04
C ASP A 648 -47.67 -9.37 -7.94
N THR A 649 -47.22 -8.20 -7.48
CA THR A 649 -48.04 -7.00 -7.39
C THR A 649 -47.38 -5.85 -8.14
N TYR A 650 -48.09 -5.31 -9.12
CA TYR A 650 -47.66 -4.22 -9.97
C TYR A 650 -48.37 -2.92 -9.60
N TYR A 651 -47.63 -1.83 -9.48
CA TYR A 651 -48.21 -0.48 -9.40
C TYR A 651 -48.18 0.18 -10.76
N VAL A 652 -49.35 0.58 -11.25
CA VAL A 652 -49.50 1.29 -12.53
C VAL A 652 -50.09 2.67 -12.27
N ASP A 653 -49.31 3.70 -12.59
CA ASP A 653 -49.74 5.10 -12.42
C ASP A 653 -49.52 5.95 -13.67
N ASN A 654 -48.75 5.47 -14.64
CA ASN A 654 -48.56 6.09 -15.93
C ASN A 654 -49.36 5.37 -17.04
N ALA A 655 -49.63 6.09 -18.13
CA ALA A 655 -50.28 5.51 -19.30
C ALA A 655 -49.34 4.63 -20.14
N GLY A 656 -48.04 4.85 -20.02
CA GLY A 656 -47.01 4.09 -20.69
C GLY A 656 -46.59 2.81 -19.97
N ASP A 657 -47.09 2.55 -18.76
CA ASP A 657 -46.71 1.36 -18.00
C ASP A 657 -47.21 0.08 -18.67
N ILE A 658 -46.32 -0.91 -18.76
CA ILE A 658 -46.57 -2.21 -19.34
C ILE A 658 -46.28 -3.28 -18.28
N VAL A 659 -47.30 -4.09 -17.97
CA VAL A 659 -47.16 -5.29 -17.15
C VAL A 659 -47.06 -6.50 -18.07
N VAL A 660 -46.02 -7.30 -17.87
CA VAL A 660 -45.73 -8.48 -18.70
C VAL A 660 -45.71 -9.72 -17.81
N GLU A 661 -46.64 -10.63 -18.08
CA GLU A 661 -46.77 -11.89 -17.35
C GLU A 661 -46.72 -13.13 -18.24
N ALA A 662 -46.16 -14.21 -17.69
CA ALA A 662 -46.09 -15.50 -18.35
C ALA A 662 -47.28 -16.40 -17.96
N ALA A 663 -47.66 -17.32 -18.86
CA ALA A 663 -48.75 -18.25 -18.57
C ALA A 663 -48.39 -19.21 -17.42
N ASN A 664 -49.28 -19.33 -16.43
CA ASN A 664 -49.11 -20.16 -15.22
C ASN A 664 -47.95 -19.71 -14.31
N ALA A 665 -47.63 -18.41 -14.31
CA ALA A 665 -46.53 -17.89 -13.50
C ALA A 665 -46.93 -17.54 -12.07
N GLY A 666 -48.22 -17.34 -11.80
CA GLY A 666 -48.74 -17.17 -10.45
C GLY A 666 -50.18 -16.67 -10.48
N THR A 667 -50.54 -15.89 -9.47
CA THR A 667 -51.78 -15.14 -9.39
C THR A 667 -51.45 -13.69 -9.09
N ASP A 668 -51.54 -12.87 -10.12
CA ASP A 668 -50.89 -11.57 -10.14
C ASP A 668 -51.89 -10.43 -9.98
N THR A 669 -51.44 -9.32 -9.40
CA THR A 669 -52.30 -8.18 -9.07
C THR A 669 -51.76 -6.89 -9.64
N VAL A 670 -52.57 -6.20 -10.43
CA VAL A 670 -52.32 -4.81 -10.81
C VAL A 670 -53.08 -3.87 -9.89
N ARG A 671 -52.36 -2.93 -9.29
CA ARG A 671 -52.90 -1.80 -8.52
C ARG A 671 -52.76 -0.54 -9.35
N ALA A 672 -53.86 -0.11 -9.97
CA ALA A 672 -53.84 1.01 -10.91
C ALA A 672 -54.48 2.27 -10.30
N SER A 673 -53.75 3.40 -10.31
CA SER A 673 -54.29 4.70 -9.88
C SER A 673 -55.18 5.36 -10.96
N ARG A 674 -55.29 4.71 -12.12
CA ARG A 674 -55.95 5.17 -13.34
C ARG A 674 -56.78 4.05 -13.97
N SER A 675 -57.49 4.37 -15.05
CA SER A 675 -58.23 3.34 -15.80
C SER A 675 -57.24 2.38 -16.45
N TYR A 676 -57.52 1.08 -16.37
CA TYR A 676 -56.58 0.04 -16.79
C TYR A 676 -57.29 -1.18 -17.38
N THR A 677 -56.63 -1.79 -18.35
CA THR A 677 -57.03 -3.06 -18.97
C THR A 677 -55.95 -4.08 -18.69
N LEU A 678 -56.32 -5.19 -18.06
CA LEU A 678 -55.36 -6.26 -17.75
C LEU A 678 -54.77 -6.83 -19.04
N GLY A 679 -53.44 -6.96 -19.06
CA GLY A 679 -52.74 -7.77 -20.05
C GLY A 679 -53.09 -9.25 -19.90
N SER A 680 -52.65 -10.08 -20.84
CA SER A 680 -52.78 -11.54 -20.72
C SER A 680 -52.08 -12.05 -19.45
N ASN A 681 -52.56 -13.16 -18.89
CA ASN A 681 -51.94 -13.84 -17.74
C ASN A 681 -51.97 -13.08 -16.41
N VAL A 682 -52.74 -12.00 -16.29
CA VAL A 682 -52.95 -11.29 -15.01
C VAL A 682 -54.38 -11.52 -14.53
N GLU A 683 -54.55 -11.91 -13.27
CA GLU A 683 -55.85 -12.29 -12.73
C GLU A 683 -56.55 -11.13 -12.01
N ASN A 684 -55.83 -10.29 -11.27
CA ASN A 684 -56.45 -9.33 -10.36
C ASN A 684 -56.19 -7.87 -10.75
N LEU A 685 -57.23 -7.04 -10.68
CA LEU A 685 -57.15 -5.59 -10.82
C LEU A 685 -57.76 -4.90 -9.61
N VAL A 686 -57.04 -3.95 -9.02
CA VAL A 686 -57.54 -3.06 -7.97
C VAL A 686 -57.33 -1.62 -8.42
N LEU A 687 -58.42 -0.87 -8.54
CA LEU A 687 -58.37 0.56 -8.84
C LEU A 687 -58.13 1.32 -7.53
N THR A 688 -57.03 2.08 -7.47
CA THR A 688 -56.58 2.79 -6.24
C THR A 688 -56.73 4.30 -6.33
N GLY A 689 -56.99 4.85 -7.52
CA GLY A 689 -57.24 6.29 -7.69
C GLY A 689 -58.56 6.72 -7.05
N THR A 690 -58.85 8.02 -7.05
CA THR A 690 -60.09 8.58 -6.48
C THR A 690 -61.10 9.03 -7.55
N GLY A 691 -60.72 8.99 -8.82
CA GLY A 691 -61.58 9.40 -9.94
C GLY A 691 -62.58 8.32 -10.36
N ASN A 692 -63.41 8.66 -11.34
CA ASN A 692 -64.28 7.69 -12.02
C ASN A 692 -63.42 6.90 -13.01
N LEU A 693 -63.07 5.66 -12.64
CA LEU A 693 -62.11 4.85 -13.39
C LEU A 693 -62.78 3.64 -14.04
N SER A 694 -62.23 3.22 -15.18
CA SER A 694 -62.62 2.00 -15.86
C SER A 694 -61.61 0.87 -15.60
N GLY A 695 -62.11 -0.33 -15.34
CA GLY A 695 -61.33 -1.55 -15.21
C GLY A 695 -61.81 -2.59 -16.22
N THR A 696 -60.89 -3.22 -16.94
CA THR A 696 -61.24 -4.27 -17.91
C THR A 696 -60.34 -5.49 -17.67
N GLY A 697 -60.95 -6.66 -17.54
CA GLY A 697 -60.26 -7.93 -17.43
C GLY A 697 -59.81 -8.47 -18.79
N ASN A 698 -59.50 -9.76 -18.84
CA ASN A 698 -59.03 -10.48 -20.00
C ASN A 698 -59.88 -11.75 -20.21
N SER A 699 -59.27 -12.88 -20.64
CA SER A 699 -59.97 -14.15 -20.88
C SER A 699 -59.89 -15.14 -19.71
N LEU A 700 -59.29 -14.74 -18.58
CA LEU A 700 -59.13 -15.53 -17.37
C LEU A 700 -60.27 -15.28 -16.39
N ALA A 701 -60.32 -16.04 -15.30
CA ALA A 701 -61.20 -15.72 -14.18
C ALA A 701 -60.63 -14.53 -13.39
N ASN A 702 -61.07 -13.32 -13.71
CA ASN A 702 -60.53 -12.09 -13.14
C ASN A 702 -61.23 -11.68 -11.84
N VAL A 703 -60.47 -11.07 -10.92
CA VAL A 703 -61.04 -10.33 -9.78
C VAL A 703 -60.75 -8.84 -9.97
N ILE A 704 -61.81 -8.06 -10.21
CA ILE A 704 -61.72 -6.62 -10.46
C ILE A 704 -62.42 -5.88 -9.34
N THR A 705 -61.67 -5.05 -8.61
CA THR A 705 -62.20 -4.20 -7.54
C THR A 705 -62.07 -2.73 -7.93
N GLY A 706 -63.21 -2.03 -7.99
CA GLY A 706 -63.34 -0.60 -8.17
C GLY A 706 -62.82 0.22 -6.99
N ASN A 707 -62.85 1.53 -7.16
CA ASN A 707 -62.49 2.50 -6.14
C ASN A 707 -63.75 3.10 -5.51
N THR A 708 -63.66 4.31 -4.94
CA THR A 708 -64.82 5.00 -4.35
C THR A 708 -65.59 5.90 -5.32
N GLY A 709 -65.14 5.96 -6.58
CA GLY A 709 -65.76 6.76 -7.64
C GLY A 709 -66.73 5.92 -8.46
N ASN A 710 -67.42 6.55 -9.41
CA ASN A 710 -68.32 5.80 -10.30
C ASN A 710 -67.48 5.00 -11.32
N ASN A 711 -67.43 3.69 -11.16
CA ASN A 711 -66.59 2.82 -11.96
C ASN A 711 -67.32 2.21 -13.15
N THR A 712 -66.56 1.90 -14.20
CA THR A 712 -67.01 1.04 -15.30
C THR A 712 -66.14 -0.19 -15.33
N LEU A 713 -66.66 -1.33 -14.89
CA LEU A 713 -65.93 -2.57 -14.76
C LEU A 713 -66.44 -3.60 -15.78
N SER A 714 -65.53 -4.24 -16.50
CA SER A 714 -65.84 -5.31 -17.45
C SER A 714 -64.97 -6.53 -17.15
N GLY A 715 -65.57 -7.69 -16.91
CA GLY A 715 -64.86 -8.96 -16.66
C GLY A 715 -64.22 -9.49 -17.93
N GLY A 716 -65.03 -9.64 -18.98
CA GLY A 716 -64.58 -10.12 -20.28
C GLY A 716 -65.05 -11.54 -20.52
N SER A 717 -64.12 -12.47 -20.71
CA SER A 717 -64.44 -13.89 -20.73
C SER A 717 -63.82 -14.56 -19.52
N GLY A 718 -64.50 -15.54 -18.93
CA GLY A 718 -64.00 -16.18 -17.72
C GLY A 718 -65.10 -16.28 -16.68
N ASN A 719 -64.79 -16.78 -15.50
CA ASN A 719 -65.73 -16.69 -14.38
C ASN A 719 -65.25 -15.56 -13.48
N ASP A 720 -65.74 -14.36 -13.73
CA ASP A 720 -65.18 -13.15 -13.16
C ASP A 720 -65.85 -12.76 -11.85
N THR A 721 -65.13 -12.02 -11.00
CA THR A 721 -65.67 -11.35 -9.81
C THR A 721 -65.43 -9.86 -9.91
N LEU A 722 -66.49 -9.09 -10.07
CA LEU A 722 -66.45 -7.63 -10.17
C LEU A 722 -67.05 -7.01 -8.91
N ARG A 723 -66.34 -6.05 -8.32
CA ARG A 723 -66.79 -5.30 -7.14
C ARG A 723 -66.73 -3.80 -7.42
N GLY A 724 -67.88 -3.13 -7.49
CA GLY A 724 -67.97 -1.67 -7.69
C GLY A 724 -67.47 -0.89 -6.48
N SER A 725 -67.86 -1.32 -5.28
CA SER A 725 -67.56 -0.72 -3.98
C SER A 725 -68.50 0.46 -3.64
N ASN A 726 -68.08 1.70 -3.81
CA ASN A 726 -68.94 2.87 -3.61
C ASN A 726 -68.98 3.66 -4.90
N GLY A 727 -70.13 4.26 -5.21
CA GLY A 727 -70.30 4.99 -6.47
C GLY A 727 -71.51 4.45 -7.20
N ASN A 728 -71.96 5.14 -8.24
CA ASN A 728 -72.94 4.56 -9.17
C ASN A 728 -72.16 3.82 -10.26
N ASP A 729 -72.01 2.53 -10.08
CA ASP A 729 -71.10 1.71 -10.87
C ASP A 729 -71.80 1.02 -12.04
N SER A 730 -71.06 0.75 -13.10
CA SER A 730 -71.52 -0.06 -14.24
C SER A 730 -70.65 -1.29 -14.35
N LEU A 731 -71.21 -2.45 -14.01
CA LEU A 731 -70.54 -3.74 -14.03
C LEU A 731 -71.07 -4.60 -15.18
N LEU A 732 -70.17 -5.13 -16.00
CA LEU A 732 -70.44 -6.08 -17.07
C LEU A 732 -69.61 -7.35 -16.84
N GLY A 733 -70.25 -8.49 -16.56
CA GLY A 733 -69.54 -9.77 -16.38
C GLY A 733 -68.93 -10.22 -17.70
N GLY A 734 -69.79 -10.47 -18.69
CA GLY A 734 -69.39 -10.82 -20.05
C GLY A 734 -69.80 -12.25 -20.38
N THR A 735 -68.84 -13.14 -20.59
CA THR A 735 -69.15 -14.56 -20.84
C THR A 735 -68.55 -15.45 -19.76
N GLY A 736 -69.33 -16.40 -19.25
CA GLY A 736 -68.94 -17.31 -18.18
C GLY A 736 -69.82 -17.08 -16.96
N ASN A 737 -69.54 -17.75 -15.84
CA ASN A 737 -70.37 -17.65 -14.64
C ASN A 737 -69.79 -16.59 -13.71
N ASP A 738 -70.34 -15.39 -13.79
CA ASP A 738 -69.77 -14.22 -13.15
C ASP A 738 -70.42 -13.91 -11.80
N ARG A 739 -69.70 -13.16 -10.98
CA ARG A 739 -70.17 -12.59 -9.72
C ARG A 739 -70.00 -11.08 -9.76
N LEU A 740 -71.11 -10.35 -9.76
CA LEU A 740 -71.12 -8.89 -9.77
C LEU A 740 -71.65 -8.37 -8.44
N GLU A 741 -70.87 -7.53 -7.78
CA GLU A 741 -71.22 -6.82 -6.54
C GLU A 741 -71.19 -5.32 -6.81
N GLY A 742 -72.35 -4.66 -6.92
CA GLY A 742 -72.46 -3.21 -7.12
C GLY A 742 -71.88 -2.45 -5.93
N GLY A 743 -72.50 -2.62 -4.76
CA GLY A 743 -72.00 -2.06 -3.51
C GLY A 743 -72.90 -0.92 -3.04
N SER A 744 -72.36 0.26 -2.79
CA SER A 744 -73.16 1.43 -2.39
C SER A 744 -73.33 2.41 -3.53
N GLY A 745 -74.56 2.72 -3.89
CA GLY A 745 -74.90 3.65 -4.98
C GLY A 745 -76.00 3.05 -5.84
N ASN A 746 -76.36 3.73 -6.92
CA ASN A 746 -77.34 3.22 -7.87
C ASN A 746 -76.59 2.53 -9.00
N ASP A 747 -76.46 1.21 -8.90
CA ASP A 747 -75.57 0.44 -9.76
C ASP A 747 -76.29 -0.14 -10.97
N ARG A 748 -75.54 -0.39 -12.03
CA ARG A 748 -75.99 -1.08 -13.25
C ARG A 748 -75.19 -2.36 -13.41
N LEU A 749 -75.86 -3.51 -13.24
CA LEU A 749 -75.25 -4.83 -13.34
C LEU A 749 -75.78 -5.55 -14.58
N THR A 750 -74.89 -5.95 -15.48
CA THR A 750 -75.19 -6.82 -16.63
C THR A 750 -74.33 -8.08 -16.48
N GLY A 751 -74.94 -9.22 -16.14
CA GLY A 751 -74.22 -10.49 -16.00
C GLY A 751 -73.56 -10.89 -17.32
N GLY A 752 -74.39 -11.03 -18.36
CA GLY A 752 -73.95 -11.45 -19.67
C GLY A 752 -74.31 -12.91 -19.88
N ALA A 753 -73.56 -13.66 -20.68
CA ALA A 753 -73.89 -15.04 -20.98
C ALA A 753 -73.31 -15.99 -19.92
N GLY A 754 -74.17 -16.69 -19.18
CA GLY A 754 -73.72 -17.64 -18.18
C GLY A 754 -74.76 -17.89 -17.11
N SER A 755 -74.33 -18.39 -15.97
CA SER A 755 -75.13 -18.47 -14.76
C SER A 755 -74.56 -17.52 -13.73
N ASP A 756 -75.02 -16.26 -13.78
CA ASP A 756 -74.40 -15.18 -13.04
C ASP A 756 -75.02 -14.96 -11.66
N LYS A 757 -74.23 -14.38 -10.76
CA LYS A 757 -74.65 -13.97 -9.42
C LYS A 757 -74.57 -12.46 -9.30
N LEU A 758 -75.71 -11.81 -9.15
CA LEU A 758 -75.83 -10.37 -9.14
C LEU A 758 -76.24 -9.88 -7.75
N TYR A 759 -75.46 -8.96 -7.19
CA TYR A 759 -75.68 -8.30 -5.90
C TYR A 759 -75.69 -6.80 -6.14
N GLY A 760 -76.85 -6.16 -6.01
CA GLY A 760 -76.98 -4.70 -6.16
C GLY A 760 -76.32 -3.97 -4.99
N GLY A 761 -76.57 -4.42 -3.77
CA GLY A 761 -76.12 -3.78 -2.55
C GLY A 761 -77.11 -2.72 -2.06
N THR A 762 -76.63 -1.50 -1.82
CA THR A 762 -77.47 -0.41 -1.32
C THR A 762 -77.65 0.70 -2.36
N GLY A 763 -78.89 0.93 -2.77
CA GLY A 763 -79.29 2.04 -3.63
C GLY A 763 -80.38 1.57 -4.57
N ALA A 764 -80.72 2.35 -5.59
CA ALA A 764 -81.70 1.97 -6.58
C ALA A 764 -81.01 1.30 -7.77
N ASP A 765 -80.87 -0.02 -7.71
CA ASP A 765 -80.02 -0.77 -8.64
C ASP A 765 -80.77 -1.24 -9.88
N ARG A 766 -80.03 -1.45 -10.98
CA ARG A 766 -80.55 -1.96 -12.25
C ARG A 766 -79.85 -3.26 -12.63
N PHE A 767 -80.62 -4.34 -12.68
CA PHE A 767 -80.20 -5.65 -13.18
C PHE A 767 -80.62 -5.78 -14.64
N VAL A 768 -79.68 -5.78 -15.56
CA VAL A 768 -79.91 -5.53 -16.98
C VAL A 768 -79.69 -6.80 -17.79
N PHE A 769 -80.67 -7.10 -18.66
CA PHE A 769 -80.60 -8.19 -19.62
C PHE A 769 -80.71 -7.62 -21.03
N THR A 770 -79.73 -7.90 -21.87
CA THR A 770 -79.54 -7.34 -23.20
C THR A 770 -79.74 -8.34 -24.33
N SER A 771 -79.64 -9.63 -24.03
CA SER A 771 -79.97 -10.74 -24.93
C SER A 771 -80.75 -11.84 -24.21
N LEU A 772 -81.53 -12.63 -24.94
CA LEU A 772 -82.20 -13.83 -24.41
C LEU A 772 -81.19 -14.90 -23.95
N SER A 773 -79.95 -14.82 -24.43
CA SER A 773 -78.85 -15.68 -23.99
C SER A 773 -78.28 -15.29 -22.63
N ASP A 774 -78.59 -14.09 -22.12
CA ASP A 774 -78.01 -13.62 -20.86
C ASP A 774 -78.51 -14.50 -19.70
N SER A 775 -79.77 -14.93 -19.74
CA SER A 775 -80.33 -15.76 -18.67
C SER A 775 -81.35 -16.78 -19.18
N THR A 776 -80.97 -18.04 -19.20
CA THR A 776 -81.75 -19.13 -19.80
C THR A 776 -82.73 -19.80 -18.84
N VAL A 777 -83.68 -20.55 -19.39
CA VAL A 777 -84.62 -21.35 -18.58
C VAL A 777 -83.90 -22.51 -17.85
N ALA A 778 -82.78 -23.01 -18.36
CA ALA A 778 -82.02 -24.07 -17.71
C ALA A 778 -81.25 -23.51 -16.51
N SER A 779 -81.22 -24.23 -15.39
CA SER A 779 -80.53 -23.77 -14.18
C SER A 779 -79.01 -23.60 -14.35
N SER A 780 -78.42 -24.20 -15.38
CA SER A 780 -76.97 -24.12 -15.67
C SER A 780 -76.54 -22.83 -16.36
N GLY A 781 -77.48 -22.00 -16.80
CA GLY A 781 -77.20 -20.70 -17.42
C GLY A 781 -78.29 -19.72 -17.04
N ARG A 782 -78.76 -19.75 -15.79
CA ARG A 782 -79.81 -18.88 -15.27
C ARG A 782 -79.22 -17.97 -14.21
N ASP A 783 -79.31 -16.68 -14.45
CA ASP A 783 -78.83 -15.68 -13.51
C ASP A 783 -79.69 -15.60 -12.26
N THR A 784 -79.01 -15.28 -11.16
CA THR A 784 -79.62 -15.12 -9.84
C THR A 784 -79.30 -13.75 -9.27
N ILE A 785 -80.33 -13.00 -8.93
CA ILE A 785 -80.26 -11.75 -8.17
C ILE A 785 -80.43 -12.09 -6.68
N TYR A 786 -79.47 -11.71 -5.84
CA TYR A 786 -79.43 -12.19 -4.44
C TYR A 786 -80.05 -11.24 -3.41
N ASP A 787 -80.15 -9.94 -3.71
CA ASP A 787 -80.50 -8.91 -2.72
C ASP A 787 -81.52 -7.88 -3.24
N PHE A 788 -82.34 -8.26 -4.21
CA PHE A 788 -83.34 -7.39 -4.82
C PHE A 788 -84.26 -6.70 -3.79
N SER A 789 -84.26 -5.38 -3.78
CA SER A 789 -84.93 -4.53 -2.79
C SER A 789 -85.82 -3.47 -3.43
N ARG A 790 -87.12 -3.77 -3.45
CA ARG A 790 -88.16 -2.83 -3.90
C ARG A 790 -88.20 -1.54 -3.08
N SER A 791 -87.80 -1.61 -1.81
CA SER A 791 -87.75 -0.44 -0.92
C SER A 791 -86.60 0.51 -1.26
N GLN A 792 -85.50 -0.02 -1.80
CA GLN A 792 -84.35 0.81 -2.22
C GLN A 792 -84.53 1.32 -3.65
N GLY A 793 -85.37 0.66 -4.44
CA GLY A 793 -85.81 1.12 -5.76
C GLY A 793 -85.32 0.27 -6.92
N ASP A 794 -84.87 -0.94 -6.63
CA ASP A 794 -84.27 -1.86 -7.60
C ASP A 794 -85.23 -2.22 -8.73
N ARG A 795 -84.65 -2.39 -9.92
CA ARG A 795 -85.40 -2.75 -11.13
C ARG A 795 -84.67 -3.77 -11.99
N ILE A 796 -85.46 -4.65 -12.59
CA ILE A 796 -85.01 -5.54 -13.66
C ILE A 796 -85.24 -4.83 -15.01
N ASP A 797 -84.16 -4.53 -15.72
CA ASP A 797 -84.17 -3.85 -17.01
C ASP A 797 -84.15 -4.87 -18.16
N LEU A 798 -85.29 -4.99 -18.83
CA LEU A 798 -85.50 -5.85 -20.00
C LEU A 798 -85.73 -5.03 -21.27
N SER A 799 -85.52 -3.71 -21.23
CA SER A 799 -85.87 -2.81 -22.32
C SER A 799 -85.05 -3.03 -23.60
N ALA A 800 -83.93 -3.74 -23.49
CA ALA A 800 -83.09 -4.14 -24.62
C ALA A 800 -83.55 -5.44 -25.28
N LEU A 801 -84.38 -6.25 -24.60
CA LEU A 801 -84.91 -7.50 -25.13
C LEU A 801 -86.14 -7.25 -25.99
N ASP A 802 -86.12 -7.74 -27.23
CA ASP A 802 -87.31 -7.72 -28.06
C ASP A 802 -88.35 -8.71 -27.54
N ALA A 803 -89.46 -8.19 -27.04
CA ALA A 803 -90.54 -9.00 -26.50
C ALA A 803 -91.26 -9.84 -27.57
N SER A 804 -91.10 -9.60 -28.88
CA SER A 804 -91.79 -10.43 -29.89
C SER A 804 -90.99 -10.76 -31.14
N THR A 805 -90.58 -12.03 -31.23
CA THR A 805 -90.02 -12.61 -32.47
C THR A 805 -91.00 -12.64 -33.66
N LYS A 806 -92.28 -12.30 -33.44
CA LYS A 806 -93.34 -12.28 -34.46
C LYS A 806 -93.55 -10.90 -35.08
N SER A 807 -92.97 -9.84 -34.50
CA SER A 807 -93.08 -8.49 -35.04
C SER A 807 -91.69 -7.90 -35.27
N SER A 808 -91.58 -6.92 -36.16
CA SER A 808 -90.30 -6.27 -36.46
C SER A 808 -90.06 -5.05 -35.57
N GLY A 809 -88.85 -4.91 -35.02
CA GLY A 809 -88.45 -3.81 -34.13
C GLY A 809 -88.32 -4.30 -32.70
N ASN A 810 -88.04 -3.42 -31.73
CA ASN A 810 -88.01 -3.79 -30.31
C ASN A 810 -89.40 -3.59 -29.68
N GLN A 811 -90.07 -4.67 -29.25
CA GLN A 811 -91.35 -4.58 -28.54
C GLN A 811 -91.18 -4.64 -27.02
N ALA A 812 -92.03 -3.92 -26.30
CA ALA A 812 -92.07 -3.97 -24.84
C ALA A 812 -92.83 -5.20 -24.33
N PHE A 813 -92.38 -5.76 -23.20
CA PHE A 813 -93.10 -6.85 -22.54
C PHE A 813 -94.40 -6.38 -21.89
N THR A 814 -95.39 -7.26 -21.87
CA THR A 814 -96.62 -7.13 -21.10
C THR A 814 -96.52 -7.98 -19.83
N PHE A 815 -96.40 -7.32 -18.67
CA PHE A 815 -96.40 -8.01 -17.37
C PHE A 815 -97.81 -8.49 -16.99
N ILE A 816 -97.96 -9.81 -16.80
CA ILE A 816 -99.24 -10.48 -16.48
C ILE A 816 -99.36 -10.93 -15.02
N GLY A 817 -98.39 -10.60 -14.17
CA GLY A 817 -98.38 -10.90 -12.72
C GLY A 817 -97.99 -12.34 -12.37
N GLU A 818 -98.38 -12.79 -11.18
CA GLU A 818 -98.14 -14.16 -10.71
C GLU A 818 -99.06 -15.14 -11.46
N LYS A 819 -98.48 -15.98 -12.34
CA LYS A 819 -99.23 -16.94 -13.15
C LYS A 819 -98.43 -18.22 -13.36
N THR A 820 -99.10 -19.37 -13.27
CA THR A 820 -98.52 -20.69 -13.53
C THR A 820 -98.35 -21.00 -15.02
N ALA A 821 -99.00 -20.26 -15.93
CA ALA A 821 -98.91 -20.43 -17.38
C ALA A 821 -99.10 -19.10 -18.14
N PHE A 822 -98.53 -19.00 -19.34
CA PHE A 822 -98.76 -17.91 -20.30
C PHE A 822 -100.11 -18.05 -21.02
N THR A 823 -100.66 -16.95 -21.54
CA THR A 823 -101.94 -16.96 -22.27
C THR A 823 -101.79 -17.42 -23.72
N GLY A 824 -100.56 -17.37 -24.25
CA GLY A 824 -100.21 -17.69 -25.64
C GLY A 824 -100.09 -16.46 -26.55
N LYS A 825 -99.96 -15.27 -25.97
CA LYS A 825 -99.51 -14.07 -26.68
C LYS A 825 -97.99 -13.95 -26.53
N ALA A 826 -97.30 -13.60 -27.60
CA ALA A 826 -95.89 -13.25 -27.52
C ALA A 826 -95.69 -11.95 -26.72
N GLY A 827 -94.56 -11.83 -26.06
CA GLY A 827 -94.18 -10.68 -25.23
C GLY A 827 -94.82 -10.67 -23.86
N GLU A 828 -95.21 -11.82 -23.33
CA GLU A 828 -95.74 -11.92 -21.97
C GLU A 828 -94.62 -12.16 -20.96
N LEU A 829 -94.67 -11.43 -19.84
CA LEU A 829 -93.76 -11.59 -18.70
C LEU A 829 -94.56 -11.96 -17.45
N ARG A 830 -94.18 -13.05 -16.77
CA ARG A 830 -94.84 -13.54 -15.55
C ARG A 830 -93.81 -13.87 -14.48
N TYR A 831 -94.26 -14.04 -13.24
CA TYR A 831 -93.44 -14.62 -12.18
C TYR A 831 -94.16 -15.75 -11.44
N ILE A 832 -93.41 -16.57 -10.71
CA ILE A 832 -93.91 -17.53 -9.71
C ILE A 832 -93.02 -17.50 -8.47
N ASN A 833 -93.63 -17.70 -7.30
CA ASN A 833 -92.90 -17.94 -6.06
C ASN A 833 -92.80 -19.45 -5.82
N SER A 834 -91.59 -19.98 -5.67
CA SER A 834 -91.37 -21.41 -5.47
C SER A 834 -90.12 -21.70 -4.67
N GLY A 835 -90.22 -22.56 -3.66
CA GLY A 835 -89.05 -23.03 -2.90
C GLY A 835 -88.30 -21.95 -2.09
N GLY A 836 -88.94 -20.79 -1.83
CA GLY A 836 -88.31 -19.65 -1.15
C GLY A 836 -87.80 -18.56 -2.09
N ASP A 837 -87.82 -18.81 -3.41
CA ASP A 837 -87.32 -17.91 -4.44
C ASP A 837 -88.45 -17.37 -5.33
N THR A 838 -88.17 -16.30 -6.05
CA THR A 838 -89.02 -15.76 -7.13
C THR A 838 -88.39 -16.07 -8.49
N TYR A 839 -89.17 -16.60 -9.42
CA TYR A 839 -88.70 -16.86 -10.79
C TYR A 839 -89.49 -16.03 -11.78
N VAL A 840 -88.81 -15.17 -12.53
CA VAL A 840 -89.36 -14.39 -13.64
C VAL A 840 -89.19 -15.17 -14.94
N TYR A 841 -90.23 -15.21 -15.77
CA TYR A 841 -90.22 -15.89 -17.07
C TYR A 841 -90.82 -15.00 -18.15
N GLY A 842 -90.19 -14.96 -19.32
CA GLY A 842 -90.74 -14.34 -20.52
C GLY A 842 -90.99 -15.33 -21.66
N ASP A 843 -92.06 -15.12 -22.41
CA ASP A 843 -92.41 -15.84 -23.65
C ASP A 843 -92.43 -14.83 -24.81
N VAL A 844 -91.41 -14.86 -25.67
CA VAL A 844 -91.23 -13.92 -26.79
C VAL A 844 -91.79 -14.45 -28.11
N ASN A 845 -92.18 -15.73 -28.16
CA ASN A 845 -92.64 -16.36 -29.40
C ASN A 845 -94.14 -16.76 -29.34
N GLY A 846 -94.76 -16.74 -28.17
CA GLY A 846 -96.17 -17.03 -27.92
C GLY A 846 -96.55 -18.52 -27.97
N ASP A 847 -95.59 -19.44 -27.80
CA ASP A 847 -95.83 -20.89 -27.78
C ASP A 847 -96.23 -21.43 -26.39
N ARG A 848 -96.32 -20.54 -25.39
CA ARG A 848 -96.63 -20.80 -23.98
C ARG A 848 -95.47 -21.45 -23.21
N LYS A 849 -94.26 -21.46 -23.74
CA LYS A 849 -93.04 -21.84 -23.02
C LYS A 849 -92.23 -20.59 -22.70
N SER A 850 -91.47 -20.67 -21.62
CA SER A 850 -90.52 -19.61 -21.30
C SER A 850 -89.36 -19.69 -22.29
N ASP A 851 -88.92 -18.55 -22.82
CA ASP A 851 -87.72 -18.41 -23.64
C ASP A 851 -86.50 -18.02 -22.81
N PHE A 852 -86.72 -17.31 -21.69
CA PHE A 852 -85.70 -16.94 -20.72
C PHE A 852 -86.26 -17.03 -19.29
N ALA A 853 -85.39 -17.09 -18.29
CA ALA A 853 -85.80 -17.09 -16.88
C ALA A 853 -84.78 -16.35 -16.02
N ILE A 854 -85.22 -15.65 -14.98
CA ILE A 854 -84.34 -15.00 -13.99
C ILE A 854 -84.77 -15.49 -12.61
N LYS A 855 -83.80 -15.84 -11.76
CA LYS A 855 -84.06 -16.14 -10.34
C LYS A 855 -83.80 -14.90 -9.49
N ILE A 856 -84.66 -14.67 -8.51
CA ILE A 856 -84.40 -13.80 -7.37
C ILE A 856 -84.36 -14.67 -6.12
N ASP A 857 -83.28 -14.62 -5.34
CA ASP A 857 -83.03 -15.40 -4.12
C ASP A 857 -83.83 -14.88 -2.91
N ALA A 858 -85.11 -14.57 -3.16
CA ALA A 858 -86.07 -14.12 -2.16
C ALA A 858 -87.49 -14.34 -2.70
N ASN A 859 -88.45 -14.47 -1.79
CA ASN A 859 -89.87 -14.55 -2.13
C ASN A 859 -90.46 -13.12 -2.19
N ILE A 860 -90.69 -12.61 -3.39
CA ILE A 860 -91.04 -11.20 -3.66
C ILE A 860 -92.27 -11.15 -4.58
N ASP A 861 -93.31 -10.43 -4.13
CA ASP A 861 -94.48 -10.14 -4.95
C ASP A 861 -94.21 -9.00 -5.93
N LEU A 862 -93.68 -9.35 -7.11
CA LEU A 862 -93.30 -8.39 -8.15
C LEU A 862 -94.50 -7.66 -8.77
N VAL A 863 -94.32 -6.37 -9.10
CA VAL A 863 -95.28 -5.52 -9.80
C VAL A 863 -94.65 -4.93 -11.07
N LYS A 864 -95.47 -4.38 -11.98
CA LYS A 864 -94.98 -3.77 -13.23
C LYS A 864 -93.86 -2.72 -13.02
N GLY A 865 -93.90 -1.97 -11.91
CA GLY A 865 -92.92 -0.93 -11.59
C GLY A 865 -91.53 -1.45 -11.19
N ASP A 866 -91.41 -2.74 -10.88
CA ASP A 866 -90.12 -3.41 -10.58
C ASP A 866 -89.35 -3.74 -11.88
N PHE A 867 -89.94 -3.44 -13.05
CA PHE A 867 -89.36 -3.70 -14.36
C PHE A 867 -89.22 -2.42 -15.19
N ILE A 868 -88.19 -2.39 -16.04
CA ILE A 868 -88.08 -1.46 -17.18
C ILE A 868 -88.34 -2.30 -18.43
N LEU A 869 -89.47 -2.06 -19.11
CA LEU A 869 -90.01 -2.91 -20.19
C LEU A 869 -90.14 -2.18 -21.51
#